data_AF-A0AA90H4E2-F1
#
_entry.id   AF-A0AA90H4E2-F1
#
_cell.length_a   1.000
_cell.length_b   1.000
_cell.length_c   1.000
_cell.angle_alpha   90.00
_cell.angle_beta   90.00
_cell.angle_gamma   90.00
#
_symmetry.space_group_name_H-M   'P 1'
#
loop_
_entity.id
_entity.type
_entity.pdbx_description
1 polymer ?
#
loop_
_entity_poly.entity_id
_entity_poly.type
_entity_poly.pdbx_seq_one_letter_code
_entity_poly.pdbx_strand_id
1 'polypeptide(L)'
;MNRRTGDPHPPGPMESLMPTVPAPPRAATAPSDDRALPPAGAATDPPDVRALPSAGEATAHTLLNCLVREVCGPGHHTAVDGGRLLLRLPASGTRLRVAVHRTGLLGDHRCAGPVQAAGPDGWRDVDWRELGTLVAAELTARTGVSNPEFPGQLASSHTGMAIGLAARAHRMREDGATEDGAIRSADGPRPTADGPRPAAVDTHPAEAANRPAADGLTPAEDAHPADGPTSAEDTRPAERANRRAAYRRYLASERSLLFGHRFHPAPKARGADRRAWTAWAPETSAAFPLRLLAVREDRVAQECAAPGGWDALERPAAGLAVPDGYRVLPAHPWQYGLLRDVPRLREALAAGEVLDLGAGGPLFAPTASVRTLWGDGGFLKFSLNVRITNCLRKNASYELSGAVALTRSLGGVFDGLAARYPGAAVLREPAYRSLALPGPDGRPDRSLLEGFGVIVREGFDGLLRPGVTPLLAAAVADPYATGPTLPVRTAAGRSPAAALDWWGRYLRLLLPPVLSAFTEHGVVLEPHLQNVLIGVDGDGLPVQVLFRDLEGTKLLADRHRDLLAALPPEVAGPLAYDEPRGWDRVVYCLLVNNAAEILAVLADRHPDLEAALWAEVRDVLREFAAGAERPGRVDELLAGAPLPAKANLLTRWARDPDREAGYVRLPSPLTADVLPEATR
;
A
#
# COMPACT_ATOMS: atom_id res chain seq x y z
N MET A 1 72.75 -34.96 -24.55
CA MET A 1 71.64 -35.64 -23.85
C MET A 1 70.35 -35.34 -24.63
N ASN A 2 69.76 -36.28 -25.38
CA ASN A 2 68.75 -37.28 -24.97
C ASN A 2 67.60 -36.66 -24.16
N ARG A 3 66.29 -36.79 -24.46
CA ARG A 3 65.45 -37.62 -25.36
C ARG A 3 64.06 -36.92 -25.41
N ARG A 4 63.38 -36.78 -26.57
CA ARG A 4 62.31 -37.68 -27.11
C ARG A 4 61.12 -37.84 -26.14
N THR A 5 59.84 -37.70 -26.48
CA THR A 5 58.99 -38.01 -27.66
C THR A 5 57.63 -37.32 -27.40
N GLY A 6 56.79 -36.90 -28.34
CA GLY A 6 56.54 -37.35 -29.70
C GLY A 6 55.02 -37.49 -29.85
N ASP A 7 54.40 -36.48 -30.45
CA ASP A 7 53.02 -36.45 -30.92
C ASP A 7 53.01 -36.82 -32.42
N PRO A 8 52.04 -37.59 -32.92
CA PRO A 8 51.64 -37.39 -34.30
C PRO A 8 50.12 -37.41 -34.52
N HIS A 9 49.63 -36.29 -35.08
CA HIS A 9 48.56 -36.04 -36.05
C HIS A 9 47.31 -36.96 -36.22
N PRO A 10 46.17 -36.37 -36.64
CA PRO A 10 44.81 -36.91 -36.51
C PRO A 10 44.38 -37.79 -37.69
N PRO A 11 43.27 -38.53 -37.56
CA PRO A 11 42.44 -38.91 -38.68
C PRO A 11 41.13 -38.10 -38.73
N GLY A 12 40.73 -37.77 -39.96
CA GLY A 12 39.45 -37.17 -40.32
C GLY A 12 38.25 -38.14 -40.24
N PRO A 13 37.12 -37.78 -40.87
CA PRO A 13 35.77 -37.95 -40.32
C PRO A 13 35.24 -39.38 -40.44
N MET A 14 34.55 -39.84 -39.40
CA MET A 14 33.72 -41.05 -39.43
C MET A 14 32.23 -40.68 -39.47
N GLU A 15 31.56 -41.27 -40.43
CA GLU A 15 30.12 -41.23 -40.69
C GLU A 15 29.30 -41.53 -39.42
N SER A 16 28.36 -40.63 -39.11
CA SER A 16 27.32 -40.88 -38.11
C SER A 16 26.25 -41.77 -38.72
N LEU A 17 26.38 -43.07 -38.47
CA LEU A 17 25.31 -44.05 -38.62
C LEU A 17 24.22 -43.77 -37.58
N MET A 18 23.07 -43.33 -38.08
CA MET A 18 21.80 -43.22 -37.36
C MET A 18 21.44 -44.54 -36.65
N PRO A 19 21.18 -44.56 -35.33
CA PRO A 19 20.46 -45.65 -34.72
C PRO A 19 18.96 -45.47 -34.96
N THR A 20 18.37 -46.49 -35.57
CA THR A 20 16.94 -46.66 -35.83
C THR A 20 16.12 -46.59 -34.54
N VAL A 21 15.07 -45.77 -34.59
CA VAL A 21 14.01 -45.64 -33.57
C VAL A 21 13.25 -46.97 -33.44
N PRO A 22 13.07 -47.54 -32.24
CA PRO A 22 12.18 -48.69 -32.05
C PRO A 22 10.72 -48.25 -32.09
N ALA A 23 9.89 -49.00 -32.83
CA ALA A 23 8.44 -48.81 -32.89
C ALA A 23 7.78 -48.98 -31.50
N PRO A 24 6.71 -48.22 -31.19
CA PRO A 24 6.02 -48.33 -29.92
C PRO A 24 5.26 -49.68 -29.79
N PRO A 25 5.19 -50.28 -28.60
CA PRO A 25 4.46 -51.52 -28.39
C PRO A 25 2.94 -51.33 -28.49
N ARG A 26 2.29 -52.35 -29.06
CA ARG A 26 0.83 -52.47 -29.26
C ARG A 26 0.06 -52.33 -27.95
N ALA A 27 -1.05 -51.62 -28.04
CA ALA A 27 -2.04 -51.40 -26.98
C ALA A 27 -2.53 -52.70 -26.36
N ALA A 28 -2.42 -52.80 -25.04
CA ALA A 28 -3.15 -53.76 -24.22
C ALA A 28 -4.48 -53.12 -23.78
N THR A 29 -5.58 -53.80 -24.11
CA THR A 29 -6.95 -53.49 -23.72
C THR A 29 -7.12 -53.58 -22.20
N ALA A 30 -7.53 -52.49 -21.56
CA ALA A 30 -8.01 -52.45 -20.17
C ALA A 30 -9.56 -52.44 -20.13
N PRO A 31 -10.19 -53.02 -19.10
CA PRO A 31 -11.63 -53.23 -19.05
C PRO A 31 -12.42 -51.93 -18.82
N SER A 32 -13.57 -51.84 -19.45
CA SER A 32 -14.54 -50.75 -19.35
C SER A 32 -15.21 -50.72 -17.96
N ASP A 33 -14.90 -49.70 -17.17
CA ASP A 33 -15.72 -49.32 -16.01
C ASP A 33 -16.57 -48.11 -16.40
N ASP A 34 -17.85 -48.38 -16.61
CA ASP A 34 -18.88 -47.44 -17.03
C ASP A 34 -19.35 -46.65 -15.79
N ARG A 35 -18.75 -45.47 -15.56
CA ARG A 35 -19.31 -44.45 -14.67
C ARG A 35 -19.38 -43.13 -15.42
N ALA A 36 -20.59 -42.83 -15.88
CA ALA A 36 -20.96 -41.62 -16.59
C ALA A 36 -20.38 -40.35 -15.94
N LEU A 37 -19.71 -39.53 -16.77
CA LEU A 37 -19.46 -38.12 -16.47
C LEU A 37 -20.81 -37.41 -16.22
N PRO A 38 -20.93 -36.55 -15.19
CA PRO A 38 -22.11 -35.71 -15.06
C PRO A 38 -22.13 -34.66 -16.19
N PRO A 39 -23.32 -34.27 -16.68
CA PRO A 39 -23.45 -33.40 -17.84
C PRO A 39 -22.98 -31.98 -17.52
N ALA A 40 -22.35 -31.35 -18.52
CA ALA A 40 -22.13 -29.92 -18.54
C ALA A 40 -23.48 -29.18 -18.56
N GLY A 41 -23.71 -28.31 -17.58
CA GLY A 41 -24.85 -27.39 -17.56
C GLY A 41 -25.73 -27.49 -16.32
N ALA A 42 -25.28 -26.87 -15.23
CA ALA A 42 -26.15 -26.24 -14.25
C ALA A 42 -25.43 -24.98 -13.77
N ALA A 43 -26.11 -23.83 -13.87
CA ALA A 43 -25.57 -22.55 -13.42
C ALA A 43 -25.11 -22.69 -11.96
N THR A 44 -23.80 -22.60 -11.75
CA THR A 44 -23.20 -22.55 -10.42
C THR A 44 -23.61 -21.23 -9.76
N ASP A 45 -24.02 -21.30 -8.50
CA ASP A 45 -24.30 -20.15 -7.62
C ASP A 45 -23.33 -18.98 -7.83
N PRO A 46 -23.75 -17.72 -7.60
CA PRO A 46 -22.85 -16.57 -7.72
C PRO A 46 -21.60 -16.79 -6.85
N PRO A 47 -20.38 -16.83 -7.41
CA PRO A 47 -19.22 -17.43 -6.74
C PRO A 47 -18.56 -16.57 -5.64
N ASP A 48 -19.22 -15.54 -5.08
CA ASP A 48 -18.49 -14.42 -4.47
C ASP A 48 -18.84 -14.05 -3.03
N VAL A 49 -19.19 -15.03 -2.18
CA VAL A 49 -19.08 -14.87 -0.71
C VAL A 49 -18.42 -16.12 -0.11
N ARG A 50 -17.19 -16.42 -0.52
CA ARG A 50 -16.40 -17.43 0.19
C ARG A 50 -16.09 -16.92 1.60
N ALA A 51 -16.17 -17.80 2.59
CA ALA A 51 -15.84 -17.47 3.96
C ALA A 51 -14.44 -16.85 4.02
N LEU A 52 -14.32 -15.71 4.71
CA LEU A 52 -13.03 -15.07 4.94
C LEU A 52 -12.11 -16.05 5.69
N PRO A 53 -10.81 -16.08 5.39
CA PRO A 53 -9.87 -16.88 6.17
C PRO A 53 -9.87 -16.38 7.61
N SER A 54 -9.60 -17.30 8.54
CA SER A 54 -9.29 -16.92 9.91
C SER A 54 -8.03 -16.04 9.93
N ALA A 55 -7.86 -15.25 11.00
CA ALA A 55 -6.62 -14.49 11.19
C ALA A 55 -5.37 -15.39 11.22
N GLY A 56 -5.51 -16.62 11.71
CA GLY A 56 -4.44 -17.63 11.72
C GLY A 56 -4.03 -18.06 10.31
N GLU A 57 -5.00 -18.44 9.48
CA GLU A 57 -4.76 -18.79 8.07
C GLU A 57 -4.17 -17.62 7.29
N ALA A 58 -4.74 -16.42 7.43
CA ALA A 58 -4.22 -15.23 6.76
C ALA A 58 -2.77 -14.93 7.16
N THR A 59 -2.44 -15.03 8.45
CA THR A 59 -1.06 -14.86 8.93
C THR A 59 -0.13 -15.90 8.31
N ALA A 60 -0.54 -17.18 8.31
CA ALA A 60 0.26 -18.25 7.72
C ALA A 60 0.45 -18.09 6.21
N HIS A 61 -0.59 -17.73 5.47
CA HIS A 61 -0.54 -17.53 4.02
C HIS A 61 0.34 -16.33 3.64
N THR A 62 0.28 -15.21 4.37
CA THR A 62 1.20 -14.08 4.11
C THR A 62 2.67 -14.45 4.33
N LEU A 63 2.95 -15.28 5.33
CA LEU A 63 4.29 -15.78 5.60
C LEU A 63 4.77 -16.75 4.51
N LEU A 64 3.90 -17.67 4.04
CA LEU A 64 4.18 -18.55 2.92
C LEU A 64 4.47 -17.78 1.63
N ASN A 65 3.68 -16.75 1.33
CA ASN A 65 3.89 -15.90 0.15
C ASN A 65 5.28 -15.23 0.17
N CYS A 66 5.71 -14.74 1.34
CA CYS A 66 7.07 -14.24 1.52
C CYS A 66 8.14 -15.32 1.33
N LEU A 67 7.94 -16.53 1.88
CA LEU A 67 8.88 -17.64 1.70
C LEU A 67 9.01 -18.04 0.24
N VAL A 68 7.90 -18.20 -0.48
CA VAL A 68 7.90 -18.52 -1.92
C VAL A 68 8.70 -17.46 -2.66
N ARG A 69 8.42 -16.18 -2.44
CA ARG A 69 9.05 -15.08 -3.17
C ARG A 69 10.53 -14.91 -2.85
N GLU A 70 10.92 -14.98 -1.58
CA GLU A 70 12.22 -14.47 -1.12
C GLU A 70 13.22 -15.57 -0.70
N VAL A 71 12.73 -16.78 -0.45
CA VAL A 71 13.54 -17.87 0.12
C VAL A 71 13.53 -19.10 -0.76
N CYS A 72 12.37 -19.69 -0.98
CA CYS A 72 12.24 -20.99 -1.64
C CYS A 72 12.22 -20.86 -3.17
N GLY A 73 11.51 -19.87 -3.72
CA GLY A 73 11.36 -19.68 -5.17
C GLY A 73 12.68 -19.40 -5.89
N PRO A 74 13.51 -18.44 -5.45
CA PRO A 74 14.80 -18.15 -6.08
C PRO A 74 15.77 -19.34 -6.12
N GLY A 75 15.61 -20.32 -5.21
CA GLY A 75 16.39 -21.55 -5.18
C GLY A 75 15.69 -22.78 -5.78
N HIS A 76 14.56 -22.60 -6.47
CA HIS A 76 13.75 -23.69 -7.03
C HIS A 76 13.33 -24.75 -5.99
N HIS A 77 13.03 -24.32 -4.77
CA HIS A 77 12.58 -25.18 -3.68
C HIS A 77 11.06 -25.17 -3.49
N THR A 78 10.31 -24.84 -4.55
CA THR A 78 8.86 -24.83 -4.58
C THR A 78 8.35 -25.68 -5.75
N ALA A 79 7.26 -26.39 -5.54
CA ALA A 79 6.55 -27.10 -6.61
C ALA A 79 5.04 -27.02 -6.36
N VAL A 80 4.24 -27.15 -7.41
CA VAL A 80 2.80 -27.36 -7.27
C VAL A 80 2.47 -28.74 -7.81
N ASP A 81 1.84 -29.56 -6.98
CA ASP A 81 1.45 -30.93 -7.33
C ASP A 81 0.13 -31.30 -6.66
N GLY A 82 -0.76 -31.96 -7.38
CA GLY A 82 -2.07 -32.41 -6.88
C GLY A 82 -2.91 -31.30 -6.21
N GLY A 83 -2.87 -30.07 -6.75
CA GLY A 83 -3.57 -28.91 -6.17
C GLY A 83 -2.96 -28.37 -4.87
N ARG A 84 -1.70 -28.70 -4.57
CA ARG A 84 -0.99 -28.25 -3.38
C ARG A 84 0.33 -27.58 -3.74
N LEU A 85 0.62 -26.47 -3.07
CA LEU A 85 1.95 -25.86 -3.07
C LEU A 85 2.80 -26.64 -2.08
N LEU A 86 3.95 -27.12 -2.55
CA LEU A 86 4.98 -27.79 -1.79
C LEU A 86 6.17 -26.84 -1.65
N LEU A 87 6.71 -26.70 -0.44
CA LEU A 87 7.93 -25.94 -0.17
C LEU A 87 8.92 -26.82 0.57
N ARG A 88 10.20 -26.72 0.21
CA ARG A 88 11.31 -27.21 1.03
C ARG A 88 12.08 -26.00 1.55
N LEU A 89 12.14 -25.85 2.87
CA LEU A 89 12.96 -24.81 3.49
C LEU A 89 14.45 -25.16 3.24
N PRO A 90 15.24 -24.30 2.56
CA PRO A 90 16.55 -24.67 2.05
C PRO A 90 17.56 -25.12 3.12
N ALA A 91 17.68 -24.37 4.23
CA ALA A 91 18.69 -24.59 5.26
C ALA A 91 18.29 -25.70 6.24
N SER A 92 17.02 -25.73 6.67
CA SER A 92 16.51 -26.72 7.63
C SER A 92 16.08 -28.04 6.99
N GLY A 93 15.79 -28.05 5.69
CA GLY A 93 15.21 -29.20 4.99
C GLY A 93 13.74 -29.48 5.33
N THR A 94 13.11 -28.65 6.16
CA THR A 94 11.70 -28.76 6.55
C THR A 94 10.82 -28.73 5.30
N ARG A 95 9.87 -29.66 5.20
CA ARG A 95 8.92 -29.71 4.08
C ARG A 95 7.57 -29.20 4.55
N LEU A 96 7.02 -28.24 3.80
CA LEU A 96 5.72 -27.64 4.03
C LEU A 96 4.82 -27.92 2.82
N ARG A 97 3.51 -28.00 3.06
CA ARG A 97 2.51 -27.98 1.98
C ARG A 97 1.25 -27.22 2.39
N VAL A 98 0.55 -26.68 1.42
CA VAL A 98 -0.76 -26.04 1.59
C VAL A 98 -1.60 -26.28 0.35
N ALA A 99 -2.92 -26.38 0.48
CA ALA A 99 -3.78 -26.44 -0.70
C ALA A 99 -3.73 -25.09 -1.44
N VAL A 100 -3.84 -25.14 -2.76
CA VAL A 100 -3.81 -23.95 -3.62
C VAL A 100 -5.13 -23.87 -4.36
N HIS A 101 -5.78 -22.72 -4.26
CA HIS A 101 -6.94 -22.41 -5.06
C HIS A 101 -6.56 -21.98 -6.48
N ARG A 102 -5.46 -21.23 -6.61
CA ARG A 102 -4.96 -20.70 -7.88
C ARG A 102 -3.44 -20.65 -7.86
N THR A 103 -2.80 -21.23 -8.86
CA THR A 103 -1.38 -21.06 -9.14
C THR A 103 -1.14 -19.71 -9.80
N GLY A 104 0.10 -19.19 -9.72
CA GLY A 104 0.43 -17.89 -10.30
C GLY A 104 1.83 -17.90 -10.89
N LEU A 105 2.00 -17.25 -12.04
CA LEU A 105 3.26 -17.23 -12.79
C LEU A 105 4.39 -16.49 -12.05
N LEU A 106 4.05 -15.59 -11.13
CA LEU A 106 5.04 -14.87 -10.30
C LEU A 106 5.22 -15.50 -8.91
N GLY A 107 4.73 -16.72 -8.71
CA GLY A 107 4.72 -17.37 -7.40
C GLY A 107 3.72 -16.74 -6.41
N ASP A 108 2.75 -15.98 -6.93
CA ASP A 108 1.72 -15.26 -6.19
C ASP A 108 0.50 -16.11 -5.84
N HIS A 109 0.72 -17.40 -5.57
CA HIS A 109 -0.32 -18.41 -5.36
C HIS A 109 -1.40 -18.00 -4.35
N ARG A 110 -2.66 -18.37 -4.64
CA ARG A 110 -3.74 -18.25 -3.67
C ARG A 110 -3.85 -19.53 -2.85
N CYS A 111 -3.30 -19.49 -1.65
CA CYS A 111 -3.39 -20.59 -0.69
C CYS A 111 -4.83 -20.75 -0.16
N ALA A 112 -5.18 -21.98 0.24
CA ALA A 112 -6.46 -22.33 0.84
C ALA A 112 -6.25 -23.31 2.01
N GLY A 113 -6.96 -23.08 3.11
CA GLY A 113 -6.93 -23.95 4.29
C GLY A 113 -5.60 -23.94 5.08
N PRO A 114 -5.40 -24.93 5.96
CA PRO A 114 -4.26 -24.97 6.86
C PRO A 114 -2.96 -25.32 6.14
N VAL A 115 -1.86 -24.78 6.67
CA VAL A 115 -0.51 -25.17 6.29
C VAL A 115 -0.16 -26.47 7.00
N GLN A 116 0.56 -27.36 6.33
CA GLN A 116 0.98 -28.64 6.88
C GLN A 116 2.50 -28.78 6.81
N ALA A 117 3.11 -29.39 7.82
CA ALA A 117 4.52 -29.77 7.82
C ALA A 117 4.67 -31.28 7.79
N ALA A 118 5.73 -31.77 7.13
CA ALA A 118 6.08 -33.18 7.15
C ALA A 118 6.75 -33.54 8.49
N GLY A 119 6.21 -34.53 9.18
CA GLY A 119 6.78 -35.16 10.36
C GLY A 119 7.06 -36.65 10.16
N PRO A 120 7.49 -37.37 11.22
CA PRO A 120 7.77 -38.80 11.17
C PRO A 120 6.56 -39.65 10.76
N ASP A 121 5.37 -39.28 11.24
CA ASP A 121 4.11 -40.01 11.03
C ASP A 121 3.30 -39.48 9.83
N GLY A 122 3.91 -38.66 8.98
CA GLY A 122 3.27 -38.05 7.81
C GLY A 122 3.04 -36.54 7.95
N TRP A 123 2.05 -36.02 7.22
CA TRP A 123 1.74 -34.59 7.20
C TRP A 123 0.79 -34.21 8.32
N ARG A 124 1.12 -33.16 9.06
CA ARG A 124 0.27 -32.59 10.11
C ARG A 124 0.06 -31.11 9.89
N ASP A 125 -1.08 -30.61 10.34
CA ASP A 125 -1.36 -29.18 10.33
C ASP A 125 -0.39 -28.44 11.28
N VAL A 126 0.07 -27.27 10.83
CA VAL A 126 0.88 -26.34 11.61
C VAL A 126 0.14 -25.01 11.70
N ASP A 127 0.03 -24.48 12.92
CA ASP A 127 -0.54 -23.16 13.10
C ASP A 127 0.47 -22.07 12.70
N TRP A 128 0.02 -20.82 12.71
CA TRP A 128 0.86 -19.68 12.33
C TRP A 128 2.02 -19.42 13.30
N ARG A 129 1.91 -19.83 14.58
CA ARG A 129 2.97 -19.65 15.59
C ARG A 129 4.09 -20.63 15.33
N GLU A 130 3.73 -21.90 15.15
CA GLU A 130 4.65 -22.95 14.81
C GLU A 130 5.33 -22.68 13.47
N LEU A 131 4.57 -22.29 12.44
CA LEU A 131 5.13 -21.86 11.16
C LEU A 131 6.11 -20.69 11.35
N GLY A 132 5.76 -19.70 12.18
CA GLY A 132 6.65 -18.60 12.54
C GLY A 132 7.98 -19.06 13.16
N THR A 133 7.95 -20.06 14.04
CA THR A 133 9.15 -20.68 14.62
C THR A 133 9.99 -21.40 13.57
N LEU A 134 9.35 -22.18 12.68
CA LEU A 134 10.05 -22.87 11.58
C LEU A 134 10.75 -21.88 10.65
N VAL A 135 10.07 -20.78 10.31
CA VAL A 135 10.65 -19.71 9.49
C VAL A 135 11.78 -18.98 10.22
N ALA A 136 11.62 -18.68 11.51
CA ALA A 136 12.67 -18.07 12.29
C ALA A 136 13.93 -18.95 12.35
N ALA A 137 13.77 -20.25 12.53
CA ALA A 137 14.88 -21.21 12.51
C ALA A 137 15.56 -21.27 11.13
N GLU A 138 14.76 -21.34 10.05
CA GLU A 138 15.26 -21.31 8.67
C GLU A 138 16.07 -20.04 8.38
N LEU A 139 15.53 -18.87 8.72
CA LEU A 139 16.20 -17.59 8.48
C LEU A 139 17.45 -17.45 9.36
N THR A 140 17.43 -17.91 10.61
CA THR A 140 18.63 -17.94 11.47
C THR A 140 19.72 -18.81 10.85
N ALA A 141 19.37 -20.02 10.40
CA ALA A 141 20.33 -20.94 9.77
C ALA A 141 20.88 -20.37 8.45
N ARG A 142 20.04 -19.67 7.67
CA ARG A 142 20.42 -19.07 6.39
C ARG A 142 21.29 -17.82 6.55
N THR A 143 20.97 -16.93 7.49
CA THR A 143 21.62 -15.62 7.60
C THR A 143 22.68 -15.54 8.69
N GLY A 144 22.70 -16.49 9.63
CA GLY A 144 23.54 -16.43 10.84
C GLY A 144 23.09 -15.40 11.87
N VAL A 145 21.96 -14.70 11.63
CA VAL A 145 21.42 -13.65 12.50
C VAL A 145 20.10 -14.11 13.10
N SER A 146 19.92 -13.90 14.40
CA SER A 146 18.65 -14.11 15.09
C SER A 146 17.84 -12.81 15.21
N ASN A 147 16.52 -12.93 15.15
CA ASN A 147 15.59 -11.81 15.37
C ASN A 147 14.54 -12.19 16.44
N PRO A 148 14.78 -11.88 17.72
CA PRO A 148 13.86 -12.24 18.80
C PRO A 148 12.53 -11.47 18.77
N GLU A 149 12.45 -10.35 18.05
CA GLU A 149 11.21 -9.57 17.92
C GLU A 149 10.23 -10.18 16.92
N PHE A 150 10.72 -10.98 15.97
CA PHE A 150 9.94 -11.50 14.85
C PHE A 150 8.66 -12.26 15.28
N PRO A 151 8.70 -13.19 16.26
CA PRO A 151 7.49 -13.86 16.74
C PRO A 151 6.46 -12.87 17.33
N GLY A 152 6.93 -11.85 18.07
CA GLY A 152 6.08 -10.79 18.61
C GLY A 152 5.43 -9.95 17.52
N GLN A 153 6.15 -9.68 16.42
CA GLN A 153 5.62 -8.98 15.25
C GLN A 153 4.54 -9.81 14.53
N LEU A 154 4.75 -11.13 14.36
CA LEU A 154 3.73 -12.04 13.81
C LEU A 154 2.46 -12.03 14.68
N ALA A 155 2.62 -12.17 15.99
CA ALA A 155 1.49 -12.13 16.94
C ALA A 155 0.77 -10.76 16.95
N SER A 156 1.53 -9.68 16.78
CA SER A 156 1.00 -8.33 16.61
C SER A 156 0.08 -8.26 15.38
N SER A 157 0.57 -8.73 14.23
CA SER A 157 -0.16 -8.77 12.97
C SER A 157 -1.40 -9.65 13.01
N HIS A 158 -1.27 -10.90 13.46
CA HIS A 158 -2.39 -11.84 13.62
C HIS A 158 -3.56 -11.21 14.38
N THR A 159 -3.26 -10.61 15.53
CA THR A 159 -4.29 -10.02 16.37
C THR A 159 -4.88 -8.74 15.76
N GLY A 160 -4.10 -7.98 14.97
CA GLY A 160 -4.63 -6.85 14.19
C GLY A 160 -5.65 -7.30 13.13
N MET A 161 -5.36 -8.40 12.42
CA MET A 161 -6.30 -9.03 11.49
C MET A 161 -7.56 -9.52 12.22
N ALA A 162 -7.40 -10.18 13.38
CA ALA A 162 -8.52 -10.68 14.17
C ALA A 162 -9.47 -9.56 14.63
N ILE A 163 -8.93 -8.42 15.09
CA ILE A 163 -9.72 -7.24 15.45
C ILE A 163 -10.48 -6.69 14.24
N GLY A 164 -9.83 -6.56 13.08
CA GLY A 164 -10.46 -6.09 11.85
C GLY A 164 -11.62 -6.99 11.40
N LEU A 165 -11.42 -8.31 11.45
CA LEU A 165 -12.46 -9.31 11.16
C LEU A 165 -13.65 -9.19 12.13
N ALA A 166 -13.39 -9.09 13.43
CA ALA A 166 -14.43 -8.93 14.44
C ALA A 166 -15.23 -7.63 14.26
N ALA A 167 -14.55 -6.52 13.98
CA ALA A 167 -15.18 -5.22 13.73
C ALA A 167 -16.07 -5.26 12.48
N ARG A 168 -15.63 -5.92 11.41
CA ARG A 168 -16.47 -6.14 10.21
C ARG A 168 -17.69 -6.99 10.53
N ALA A 169 -17.52 -8.08 11.27
CA ALA A 169 -18.62 -8.97 11.63
C ALA A 169 -19.67 -8.29 12.52
N HIS A 170 -19.27 -7.33 13.36
CA HIS A 170 -20.18 -6.51 14.14
C HIS A 170 -21.04 -5.61 13.24
N ARG A 171 -20.41 -4.84 12.34
CA ARG A 171 -21.11 -3.95 11.40
C ARG A 171 -22.14 -4.68 10.54
N MET A 172 -21.76 -5.85 10.03
CA MET A 172 -22.68 -6.67 9.22
C MET A 172 -23.94 -7.11 9.97
N ARG A 173 -23.88 -7.23 11.31
CA ARG A 173 -25.05 -7.53 12.16
C ARG A 173 -25.90 -6.30 12.43
N GLU A 174 -25.28 -5.16 12.69
CA GLU A 174 -25.98 -3.90 12.99
C GLU A 174 -26.73 -3.34 11.77
N ASP A 175 -26.13 -3.45 10.58
CA ASP A 175 -26.67 -2.85 9.35
C ASP A 175 -27.60 -3.78 8.55
N GLY A 176 -28.11 -4.84 9.19
CA GLY A 176 -29.13 -5.72 8.60
C GLY A 176 -28.64 -6.64 7.48
N ALA A 177 -27.44 -7.22 7.60
CA ALA A 177 -26.85 -8.19 6.65
C ALA A 177 -26.76 -7.73 5.18
N THR A 178 -26.89 -6.43 4.89
CA THR A 178 -26.67 -5.87 3.56
C THR A 178 -25.42 -5.00 3.55
N GLU A 179 -24.49 -5.26 2.63
CA GLU A 179 -23.23 -4.51 2.54
C GLU A 179 -23.46 -3.03 2.19
N ASP A 180 -24.58 -2.70 1.55
CA ASP A 180 -25.03 -1.32 1.29
C ASP A 180 -25.46 -0.57 2.55
N GLY A 181 -25.99 -1.27 3.56
CA GLY A 181 -26.27 -0.71 4.88
C GLY A 181 -24.98 -0.30 5.61
N ALA A 182 -23.94 -1.13 5.51
CA ALA A 182 -22.63 -0.89 6.12
C ALA A 182 -21.83 0.25 5.48
N ILE A 183 -22.15 0.63 4.24
CA ILE A 183 -21.62 1.84 3.60
C ILE A 183 -22.39 3.10 4.07
N ARG A 184 -23.66 2.96 4.46
CA ARG A 184 -24.51 4.06 4.97
C ARG A 184 -24.22 4.41 6.43
N SER A 185 -23.79 3.46 7.25
CA SER A 185 -23.46 3.62 8.69
C SER A 185 -22.05 4.15 8.98
N ALA A 186 -21.35 4.72 7.97
CA ALA A 186 -19.95 5.13 8.03
C ALA A 186 -19.58 6.19 9.10
N ASP A 187 -20.56 6.70 9.85
CA ASP A 187 -20.37 7.49 11.06
C ASP A 187 -20.10 6.53 12.24
N GLY A 188 -18.82 6.19 12.43
CA GLY A 188 -18.39 5.32 13.52
C GLY A 188 -18.72 5.86 14.91
N PRO A 189 -18.63 5.02 15.96
CA PRO A 189 -18.89 5.45 17.33
C PRO A 189 -17.95 6.61 17.72
N ARG A 190 -18.50 7.67 18.33
CA ARG A 190 -17.71 8.80 18.86
C ARG A 190 -16.83 8.31 20.01
N PRO A 191 -15.49 8.32 19.88
CA PRO A 191 -14.63 8.09 21.03
C PRO A 191 -14.67 9.33 21.94
N THR A 192 -14.70 9.12 23.25
CA THR A 192 -14.47 10.18 24.23
C THR A 192 -13.01 10.66 24.11
N ALA A 193 -12.80 11.97 24.12
CA ALA A 193 -11.50 12.62 23.82
C ALA A 193 -10.36 12.27 24.80
N ASP A 194 -10.65 11.56 25.90
CA ASP A 194 -9.66 10.95 26.79
C ASP A 194 -9.56 9.44 26.52
N GLY A 195 -8.84 9.07 25.46
CA GLY A 195 -8.45 7.69 25.22
C GLY A 195 -7.43 7.18 26.25
N PRO A 196 -7.34 5.86 26.51
CA PRO A 196 -6.44 5.30 27.51
C PRO A 196 -4.97 5.64 27.19
N ARG A 197 -4.24 6.05 28.23
CA ARG A 197 -2.79 6.34 28.19
C ARG A 197 -2.02 5.11 27.69
N PRO A 198 -1.06 5.23 26.75
CA PRO A 198 -0.06 4.19 26.58
C PRO A 198 0.75 4.07 27.89
N ALA A 199 0.92 2.84 28.38
CA ALA A 199 1.61 2.58 29.65
C ALA A 199 3.04 3.12 29.63
N ALA A 200 3.32 4.09 30.49
CA ALA A 200 4.66 4.48 30.90
C ALA A 200 5.16 3.49 31.96
N VAL A 201 6.47 3.24 31.95
CA VAL A 201 7.20 2.48 32.96
C VAL A 201 7.05 3.14 34.34
N ASP A 202 6.78 2.32 35.35
CA ASP A 202 6.41 2.68 36.72
C ASP A 202 7.30 3.73 37.40
N THR A 203 6.69 4.74 38.03
CA THR A 203 7.07 5.26 39.36
C THR A 203 5.85 5.90 40.05
N HIS A 204 5.68 5.58 41.33
CA HIS A 204 4.53 5.90 42.19
C HIS A 204 4.52 7.35 42.77
N PRO A 205 3.38 7.82 43.36
CA PRO A 205 2.96 9.23 43.39
C PRO A 205 2.86 9.90 44.79
N ALA A 206 2.65 11.23 44.82
CA ALA A 206 1.92 12.03 45.82
C ALA A 206 1.89 13.51 45.32
N GLU A 207 0.95 14.44 45.56
CA GLU A 207 -0.38 14.53 46.17
C GLU A 207 -0.97 15.91 45.76
N ALA A 208 -2.27 16.12 45.98
CA ALA A 208 -3.09 17.18 45.39
C ALA A 208 -3.41 18.37 46.32
N ALA A 209 -3.77 19.52 45.73
CA ALA A 209 -4.62 20.62 46.24
C ALA A 209 -4.56 21.78 45.20
N ASN A 210 -5.51 22.69 44.95
CA ASN A 210 -6.91 22.92 45.26
C ASN A 210 -7.37 24.09 44.32
N ARG A 211 -8.62 24.13 43.84
CA ARG A 211 -9.17 25.24 43.02
C ARG A 211 -9.88 26.28 43.92
N PRO A 212 -10.10 27.50 43.40
CA PRO A 212 -11.46 28.04 43.47
C PRO A 212 -11.97 28.59 42.13
N ALA A 213 -13.30 28.67 42.05
CA ALA A 213 -14.13 29.18 40.96
C ALA A 213 -14.58 30.62 41.23
N ALA A 214 -14.93 31.37 40.18
CA ALA A 214 -16.01 32.37 40.08
C ALA A 214 -15.89 33.09 38.71
N ASP A 215 -16.94 33.04 37.87
CA ASP A 215 -17.86 34.15 37.51
C ASP A 215 -17.18 35.20 36.61
N GLY A 216 -17.68 35.64 35.45
CA GLY A 216 -19.00 35.74 34.85
C GLY A 216 -18.95 36.96 33.90
N LEU A 217 -19.97 37.13 33.05
CA LEU A 217 -20.26 38.25 32.12
C LEU A 217 -19.76 38.15 30.66
N THR A 218 -20.74 37.83 29.79
CA THR A 218 -21.00 38.44 28.46
C THR A 218 -21.70 39.82 28.68
N PRO A 219 -21.97 40.72 27.68
CA PRO A 219 -22.26 40.45 26.24
C PRO A 219 -21.91 41.56 25.21
N ALA A 220 -22.53 41.44 24.01
CA ALA A 220 -22.73 42.36 22.87
C ALA A 220 -21.68 42.26 21.75
N GLU A 221 -21.98 41.65 20.58
CA GLU A 221 -22.87 42.09 19.48
C GLU A 221 -22.44 43.41 18.83
N ASP A 222 -21.83 43.31 17.64
CA ASP A 222 -22.03 44.28 16.56
C ASP A 222 -21.74 43.64 15.19
N ALA A 223 -22.59 43.97 14.24
CA ALA A 223 -22.74 43.36 12.93
C ALA A 223 -22.31 44.30 11.79
N HIS A 224 -22.09 43.69 10.60
CA HIS A 224 -22.01 44.25 9.23
C HIS A 224 -20.62 44.30 8.57
N PRO A 225 -20.55 44.23 7.21
CA PRO A 225 -21.03 43.15 6.34
C PRO A 225 -19.94 42.67 5.35
N ALA A 226 -20.24 41.55 4.70
CA ALA A 226 -19.45 40.88 3.69
C ALA A 226 -19.37 41.66 2.35
N ASP A 227 -18.26 41.46 1.61
CA ASP A 227 -18.31 41.12 0.18
C ASP A 227 -16.92 40.70 -0.33
N GLY A 228 -16.81 39.43 -0.75
CA GLY A 228 -15.66 38.84 -1.43
C GLY A 228 -16.09 37.48 -2.01
N PRO A 229 -15.76 37.14 -3.26
CA PRO A 229 -16.50 36.15 -4.04
C PRO A 229 -16.21 34.72 -3.60
N THR A 230 -17.21 34.03 -3.06
CA THR A 230 -17.19 32.58 -2.82
C THR A 230 -17.67 31.85 -4.07
N SER A 231 -16.74 31.42 -4.92
CA SER A 231 -17.03 30.54 -6.06
C SER A 231 -17.24 29.08 -5.64
N ALA A 232 -18.25 28.81 -4.79
CA ALA A 232 -18.57 27.45 -4.33
C ALA A 232 -20.06 27.07 -4.36
N GLU A 233 -20.99 27.98 -4.67
CA GLU A 233 -22.40 27.69 -4.39
C GLU A 233 -23.25 27.07 -5.51
N ASP A 234 -22.83 27.05 -6.78
CA ASP A 234 -23.73 26.60 -7.87
C ASP A 234 -23.59 25.12 -8.28
N THR A 235 -23.46 24.21 -7.30
CA THR A 235 -23.57 22.76 -7.54
C THR A 235 -24.96 22.25 -7.19
N ARG A 236 -25.67 21.71 -8.18
CA ARG A 236 -27.04 21.18 -8.02
C ARG A 236 -27.10 20.15 -6.86
N PRO A 237 -28.18 20.10 -6.05
CA PRO A 237 -28.29 19.20 -4.90
C PRO A 237 -28.00 17.71 -5.19
N ALA A 238 -28.40 17.22 -6.37
CA ALA A 238 -28.13 15.86 -6.81
C ALA A 238 -26.63 15.57 -7.01
N GLU A 239 -25.87 16.53 -7.52
CA GLU A 239 -24.43 16.40 -7.73
C GLU A 239 -23.66 16.37 -6.41
N ARG A 240 -24.09 17.18 -5.43
CA ARG A 240 -23.58 17.13 -4.05
C ARG A 240 -23.86 15.77 -3.40
N ALA A 241 -25.06 15.22 -3.57
CA ALA A 241 -25.43 13.91 -3.05
C ALA A 241 -24.59 12.78 -3.66
N ASN A 242 -24.41 12.79 -4.98
CA ASN A 242 -23.59 11.80 -5.70
C ASN A 242 -22.12 11.84 -5.25
N ARG A 243 -21.55 13.03 -5.12
CA ARG A 243 -20.19 13.22 -4.62
C ARG A 243 -20.02 12.69 -3.20
N ARG A 244 -20.98 12.96 -2.30
CA ARG A 244 -20.96 12.42 -0.93
C ARG A 244 -21.03 10.89 -0.92
N ALA A 245 -21.82 10.28 -1.80
CA ALA A 245 -21.89 8.82 -1.95
C ALA A 245 -20.54 8.24 -2.43
N ALA A 246 -19.92 8.86 -3.44
CA ALA A 246 -18.61 8.47 -3.94
C ALA A 246 -17.54 8.52 -2.83
N TYR A 247 -17.50 9.60 -2.04
CA TYR A 247 -16.52 9.76 -0.95
C TYR A 247 -16.74 8.78 0.21
N ARG A 248 -17.99 8.43 0.53
CA ARG A 248 -18.27 7.36 1.50
C ARG A 248 -17.75 6.01 1.01
N ARG A 249 -17.94 5.71 -0.27
CA ARG A 249 -17.48 4.45 -0.86
C ARG A 249 -15.96 4.39 -1.00
N TYR A 250 -15.32 5.52 -1.32
CA TYR A 250 -13.88 5.69 -1.21
C TYR A 250 -13.37 5.34 0.19
N LEU A 251 -13.92 5.96 1.23
CA LEU A 251 -13.55 5.67 2.62
C LEU A 251 -13.79 4.21 2.99
N ALA A 252 -14.90 3.63 2.56
CA ALA A 252 -15.17 2.20 2.77
C ALA A 252 -14.08 1.32 2.13
N SER A 253 -13.58 1.67 0.95
CA SER A 253 -12.45 0.96 0.31
C SER A 253 -11.14 1.12 1.08
N GLU A 254 -10.85 2.31 1.63
CA GLU A 254 -9.66 2.54 2.46
C GLU A 254 -9.71 1.72 3.77
N ARG A 255 -10.92 1.43 4.26
CA ARG A 255 -11.17 0.68 5.51
C ARG A 255 -11.30 -0.83 5.31
N SER A 256 -11.34 -1.32 4.07
CA SER A 256 -11.62 -2.73 3.78
C SER A 256 -10.41 -3.65 3.79
N LEU A 257 -9.19 -3.10 3.85
CA LEU A 257 -7.95 -3.89 3.88
C LEU A 257 -7.75 -4.58 5.24
N LEU A 258 -8.43 -5.70 5.49
CA LEU A 258 -8.34 -6.40 6.79
C LEU A 258 -7.01 -7.15 6.97
N PHE A 259 -6.46 -7.69 5.88
CA PHE A 259 -5.25 -8.53 5.93
C PHE A 259 -3.97 -7.75 5.60
N GLY A 260 -4.08 -6.63 4.90
CA GLY A 260 -2.92 -5.81 4.51
C GLY A 260 -2.10 -6.46 3.40
N HIS A 261 -0.81 -6.13 3.33
CA HIS A 261 0.06 -6.54 2.22
C HIS A 261 0.33 -8.05 2.20
N ARG A 262 0.00 -8.74 1.08
CA ARG A 262 0.10 -10.21 0.95
C ARG A 262 1.53 -10.76 1.00
N PHE A 263 2.50 -9.99 0.52
CA PHE A 263 3.95 -10.32 0.58
C PHE A 263 4.68 -9.50 1.64
N HIS A 264 4.16 -9.49 2.85
CA HIS A 264 4.85 -8.94 3.99
C HIS A 264 4.59 -9.87 5.19
N PRO A 265 5.59 -10.20 6.03
CA PRO A 265 5.43 -11.25 7.03
C PRO A 265 4.50 -10.88 8.18
N ALA A 266 4.34 -9.59 8.48
CA ALA A 266 3.40 -9.14 9.51
C ALA A 266 2.80 -7.76 9.16
N PRO A 267 1.89 -7.70 8.16
CA PRO A 267 1.40 -6.46 7.55
C PRO A 267 0.53 -5.62 8.48
N LYS A 268 -0.10 -6.25 9.48
CA LYS A 268 -0.92 -5.59 10.50
C LYS A 268 -0.21 -5.41 11.84
N ALA A 269 1.09 -5.70 11.91
CA ALA A 269 1.86 -5.40 13.10
C ALA A 269 1.95 -3.88 13.32
N ARG A 270 1.77 -3.48 14.57
CA ARG A 270 1.90 -2.10 15.05
C ARG A 270 2.75 -2.10 16.31
N GLY A 271 3.67 -1.14 16.42
CA GLY A 271 4.58 -1.00 17.57
C GLY A 271 3.97 -0.27 18.78
N ALA A 272 2.65 -0.26 18.93
CA ALA A 272 1.90 0.57 19.88
C ALA A 272 0.95 -0.26 20.76
N ASP A 273 0.54 0.27 21.92
CA ASP A 273 -0.50 -0.37 22.74
C ASP A 273 -1.82 -0.48 21.98
N ARG A 274 -2.37 -1.70 22.03
CA ARG A 274 -3.27 -2.25 21.02
C ARG A 274 -4.73 -1.95 21.29
N ARG A 275 -5.13 -1.87 22.57
CA ARG A 275 -6.50 -1.45 22.92
C ARG A 275 -6.70 0.01 22.54
N ALA A 276 -5.70 0.83 22.81
CA ALA A 276 -5.67 2.23 22.42
C ALA A 276 -5.64 2.40 20.88
N TRP A 277 -5.00 1.50 20.12
CA TRP A 277 -4.93 1.57 18.66
C TRP A 277 -6.29 1.49 17.94
N THR A 278 -7.26 0.77 18.49
CA THR A 278 -8.57 0.56 17.84
C THR A 278 -9.35 1.86 17.61
N ALA A 279 -9.11 2.89 18.41
CA ALA A 279 -9.71 4.21 18.27
C ALA A 279 -9.15 5.00 17.07
N TRP A 280 -8.05 4.54 16.46
CA TRP A 280 -7.31 5.26 15.40
C TRP A 280 -7.17 4.44 14.11
N ALA A 281 -7.76 3.24 14.06
CA ALA A 281 -7.53 2.27 13.00
C ALA A 281 -8.58 2.37 11.87
N PRO A 282 -8.20 2.29 10.59
CA PRO A 282 -9.15 2.25 9.49
C PRO A 282 -10.05 1.01 9.53
N GLU A 283 -9.54 -0.14 9.97
CA GLU A 283 -10.27 -1.42 9.98
C GLU A 283 -11.49 -1.41 10.94
N THR A 284 -11.41 -0.58 11.99
CA THR A 284 -12.49 -0.33 12.94
C THR A 284 -13.41 0.81 12.51
N SER A 285 -13.18 1.40 11.33
CA SER A 285 -13.91 2.57 10.82
C SER A 285 -13.86 3.78 11.75
N ALA A 286 -12.70 3.96 12.43
CA ALA A 286 -12.49 5.10 13.30
C ALA A 286 -12.77 6.44 12.60
N ALA A 287 -13.24 7.40 13.39
CA ALA A 287 -13.33 8.81 13.03
C ALA A 287 -13.24 9.63 14.32
N PHE A 288 -12.43 10.67 14.33
CA PHE A 288 -12.11 11.43 15.54
C PHE A 288 -11.80 12.89 15.23
N PRO A 289 -12.07 13.83 16.16
CA PRO A 289 -11.58 15.19 16.02
C PRO A 289 -10.05 15.23 16.14
N LEU A 290 -9.43 16.22 15.51
CA LEU A 290 -7.99 16.44 15.62
C LEU A 290 -7.66 17.11 16.96
N ARG A 291 -6.40 16.99 17.39
CA ARG A 291 -5.86 17.90 18.41
C ARG A 291 -5.47 19.19 17.72
N LEU A 292 -5.89 20.33 18.24
CA LEU A 292 -5.60 21.63 17.65
C LEU A 292 -4.66 22.39 18.58
N LEU A 293 -3.55 22.88 18.04
CA LEU A 293 -2.62 23.75 18.73
C LEU A 293 -2.65 25.13 18.05
N ALA A 294 -2.44 26.20 18.81
CA ALA A 294 -2.05 27.50 18.27
C ALA A 294 -0.56 27.70 18.58
N VAL A 295 0.25 27.88 17.55
CA VAL A 295 1.71 28.00 17.65
C VAL A 295 2.10 29.41 17.24
N ARG A 296 2.95 30.10 18.02
CA ARG A 296 3.45 31.41 17.62
C ARG A 296 4.09 31.34 16.23
N GLU A 297 3.86 32.36 15.41
CA GLU A 297 4.33 32.41 14.02
C GLU A 297 5.84 32.17 13.88
N ASP A 298 6.64 32.68 14.81
CA ASP A 298 8.10 32.52 14.86
C ASP A 298 8.58 31.12 15.30
N ARG A 299 7.64 30.23 15.67
CA ARG A 299 7.88 28.83 16.05
C ARG A 299 7.28 27.84 15.05
N VAL A 300 6.79 28.30 13.89
CA VAL A 300 6.22 27.44 12.85
C VAL A 300 7.23 27.21 11.73
N ALA A 301 7.40 25.95 11.34
CA ALA A 301 8.00 25.61 10.04
C ALA A 301 6.87 25.33 9.04
N GLN A 302 6.86 26.01 7.91
CA GLN A 302 5.86 25.80 6.87
C GLN A 302 6.39 26.20 5.50
N GLU A 303 5.92 25.49 4.48
CA GLU A 303 6.14 25.86 3.08
C GLU A 303 4.83 25.68 2.31
N CYS A 304 4.71 26.41 1.21
CA CYS A 304 3.62 26.23 0.28
C CYS A 304 4.07 26.43 -1.18
N ALA A 305 3.47 25.65 -2.08
CA ALA A 305 3.69 25.70 -3.52
C ALA A 305 2.89 26.82 -4.20
N ALA A 306 1.71 27.17 -3.66
CA ALA A 306 0.82 28.19 -4.23
C ALA A 306 -0.09 28.83 -3.15
N PRO A 307 -0.54 30.09 -3.31
CA PRO A 307 -1.49 30.72 -2.39
C PRO A 307 -2.72 29.82 -2.11
N GLY A 308 -3.17 29.78 -0.86
CA GLY A 308 -4.30 28.95 -0.42
C GLY A 308 -3.97 27.48 -0.13
N GLY A 309 -2.73 27.01 -0.37
CA GLY A 309 -2.37 25.62 -0.10
C GLY A 309 -2.41 25.21 1.38
N TRP A 310 -2.46 26.17 2.32
CA TRP A 310 -2.64 25.91 3.75
C TRP A 310 -4.10 25.86 4.19
N ASP A 311 -5.08 26.18 3.33
CA ASP A 311 -6.47 26.34 3.75
C ASP A 311 -7.00 25.10 4.48
N ALA A 312 -6.62 23.90 4.01
CA ALA A 312 -7.00 22.63 4.63
C ALA A 312 -6.47 22.45 6.08
N LEU A 313 -5.41 23.17 6.47
CA LEU A 313 -4.88 23.17 7.85
C LEU A 313 -5.67 24.11 8.77
N GLU A 314 -6.27 25.15 8.22
CA GLU A 314 -7.03 26.15 8.99
C GLU A 314 -8.48 25.69 9.23
N ARG A 315 -9.10 25.02 8.25
CA ARG A 315 -10.50 24.57 8.35
C ARG A 315 -10.84 23.75 9.60
N PRO A 316 -9.97 22.84 10.10
CA PRO A 316 -10.26 22.12 11.35
C PRO A 316 -10.51 23.02 12.56
N ALA A 317 -9.95 24.23 12.57
CA ALA A 317 -10.13 25.22 13.62
C ALA A 317 -11.18 26.28 13.26
N ALA A 318 -11.97 26.10 12.21
CA ALA A 318 -13.04 27.01 11.84
C ALA A 318 -14.00 27.21 13.03
N GLY A 319 -14.18 28.47 13.45
CA GLY A 319 -14.99 28.84 14.60
C GLY A 319 -14.27 28.83 15.96
N LEU A 320 -12.96 28.53 15.99
CA LEU A 320 -12.13 28.74 17.18
C LEU A 320 -11.43 30.10 17.12
N ALA A 321 -11.38 30.80 18.25
CA ALA A 321 -10.60 32.02 18.38
C ALA A 321 -9.10 31.66 18.46
N VAL A 322 -8.37 31.90 17.39
CA VAL A 322 -6.91 31.77 17.34
C VAL A 322 -6.32 33.15 17.60
N PRO A 323 -5.50 33.35 18.65
CA PRO A 323 -4.96 34.67 18.95
C PRO A 323 -4.06 35.21 17.84
N ASP A 324 -4.00 36.54 17.72
CA ASP A 324 -3.09 37.22 16.80
C ASP A 324 -1.61 36.82 17.06
N GLY A 325 -0.84 36.66 15.99
CA GLY A 325 0.55 36.19 16.07
C GLY A 325 0.69 34.67 16.25
N TYR A 326 -0.41 33.91 16.20
CA TYR A 326 -0.40 32.44 16.19
C TYR A 326 -0.91 31.90 14.86
N ARG A 327 -0.53 30.64 14.59
CA ARG A 327 -1.05 29.82 13.50
C ARG A 327 -1.55 28.50 14.06
N VAL A 328 -2.62 27.98 13.48
CA VAL A 328 -3.16 26.68 13.86
C VAL A 328 -2.20 25.58 13.44
N LEU A 329 -1.98 24.59 14.28
CA LEU A 329 -1.28 23.37 13.93
C LEU A 329 -2.15 22.18 14.33
N PRO A 330 -2.87 21.57 13.37
CA PRO A 330 -3.56 20.33 13.61
C PRO A 330 -2.55 19.21 13.88
N ALA A 331 -2.86 18.35 14.84
CA ALA A 331 -2.05 17.21 15.19
C ALA A 331 -2.91 15.95 15.35
N HIS A 332 -2.35 14.80 14.99
CA HIS A 332 -2.99 13.52 15.28
C HIS A 332 -3.03 13.32 16.82
N PRO A 333 -4.20 13.01 17.43
CA PRO A 333 -4.31 12.91 18.89
C PRO A 333 -3.34 11.91 19.53
N TRP A 334 -3.18 10.73 18.94
CA TRP A 334 -2.15 9.76 19.35
C TRP A 334 -0.74 10.36 19.40
N GLN A 335 -0.34 11.04 18.33
CA GLN A 335 0.99 11.61 18.19
C GLN A 335 1.22 12.73 19.21
N TYR A 336 0.22 13.58 19.43
CA TYR A 336 0.24 14.56 20.52
C TYR A 336 0.43 13.87 21.88
N GLY A 337 -0.31 12.79 22.14
CA GLY A 337 -0.18 12.00 23.35
C GLY A 337 1.23 11.42 23.58
N LEU A 338 1.96 11.07 22.52
CA LEU A 338 3.34 10.61 22.61
C LEU A 338 4.33 11.75 22.90
N LEU A 339 4.06 12.96 22.41
CA LEU A 339 4.99 14.09 22.46
C LEU A 339 4.70 15.07 23.61
N ARG A 340 3.50 15.04 24.20
CA ARG A 340 3.06 15.99 25.24
C ARG A 340 3.99 16.08 26.45
N ASP A 341 4.72 15.00 26.73
CA ASP A 341 5.64 14.92 27.86
C ASP A 341 7.10 15.23 27.49
N VAL A 342 7.38 15.54 26.22
CA VAL A 342 8.70 16.02 25.80
C VAL A 342 8.99 17.35 26.53
N PRO A 343 10.11 17.47 27.27
CA PRO A 343 10.40 18.65 28.10
C PRO A 343 10.29 19.98 27.34
N ARG A 344 10.86 20.03 26.12
CA ARG A 344 10.83 21.25 25.31
C ARG A 344 9.42 21.69 24.92
N LEU A 345 8.50 20.74 24.67
CA LEU A 345 7.10 21.07 24.40
C LEU A 345 6.40 21.61 25.66
N ARG A 346 6.67 21.01 26.83
CA ARG A 346 6.10 21.47 28.11
C ARG A 346 6.55 22.89 28.45
N GLU A 347 7.81 23.21 28.22
CA GLU A 347 8.36 24.56 28.38
C GLU A 347 7.67 25.55 27.43
N ALA A 348 7.51 25.19 26.15
CA ALA A 348 6.85 26.03 25.17
C ALA A 348 5.37 26.28 25.51
N LEU A 349 4.66 25.27 26.03
CA LEU A 349 3.29 25.41 26.55
C LEU A 349 3.24 26.36 27.76
N ALA A 350 4.16 26.21 28.70
CA ALA A 350 4.23 27.07 29.90
C ALA A 350 4.60 28.51 29.57
N ALA A 351 5.43 28.73 28.55
CA ALA A 351 5.84 30.04 28.06
C ALA A 351 4.82 30.70 27.12
N GLY A 352 3.72 30.01 26.78
CA GLY A 352 2.74 30.48 25.80
C GLY A 352 3.27 30.52 24.37
N GLU A 353 4.38 29.85 24.06
CA GLU A 353 4.86 29.71 22.67
C GLU A 353 3.96 28.78 21.84
N VAL A 354 3.32 27.83 22.54
CA VAL A 354 2.29 26.94 22.02
C VAL A 354 1.10 27.00 22.97
N LEU A 355 -0.10 27.10 22.43
CA LEU A 355 -1.36 26.98 23.16
C LEU A 355 -2.05 25.70 22.72
N ASP A 356 -2.52 24.93 23.68
CA ASP A 356 -3.29 23.71 23.43
C ASP A 356 -4.78 24.04 23.39
N LEU A 357 -5.36 24.08 22.19
CA LEU A 357 -6.77 24.43 21.97
C LEU A 357 -7.71 23.23 22.20
N GLY A 358 -7.16 22.06 22.56
CA GLY A 358 -7.93 20.86 22.81
C GLY A 358 -8.26 20.06 21.56
N ALA A 359 -9.17 19.11 21.72
CA ALA A 359 -9.73 18.36 20.59
C ALA A 359 -10.96 19.10 20.06
N GLY A 360 -11.02 19.34 18.74
CA GLY A 360 -12.09 20.12 18.14
C GLY A 360 -12.18 19.97 16.63
N GLY A 361 -13.19 20.61 16.04
CA GLY A 361 -13.41 20.60 14.59
C GLY A 361 -14.19 19.38 14.06
N PRO A 362 -14.27 19.24 12.73
CA PRO A 362 -14.93 18.11 12.08
C PRO A 362 -14.19 16.80 12.36
N LEU A 363 -14.89 15.67 12.19
CA LEU A 363 -14.30 14.35 12.33
C LEU A 363 -13.42 14.03 11.12
N PHE A 364 -12.24 13.46 11.41
CA PHE A 364 -11.31 12.96 10.42
C PHE A 364 -11.23 11.43 10.50
N ALA A 365 -11.28 10.78 9.34
CA ALA A 365 -11.21 9.33 9.21
C ALA A 365 -9.81 8.90 8.72
N PRO A 366 -9.12 7.95 9.39
CA PRO A 366 -7.88 7.39 8.89
C PRO A 366 -8.13 6.57 7.63
N THR A 367 -7.25 6.76 6.64
CA THR A 367 -7.17 5.94 5.43
C THR A 367 -6.34 4.67 5.67
N ALA A 368 -6.12 3.83 4.66
CA ALA A 368 -5.30 2.62 4.77
C ALA A 368 -3.85 2.89 5.21
N SER A 369 -3.32 4.10 4.98
CA SER A 369 -2.00 4.51 5.47
C SER A 369 -1.98 4.80 6.98
N VAL A 370 -3.16 4.85 7.60
CA VAL A 370 -3.45 5.26 8.98
C VAL A 370 -3.16 6.73 9.27
N ARG A 371 -1.94 7.19 8.98
CA ARG A 371 -1.47 8.55 9.25
C ARG A 371 -2.01 9.63 8.31
N THR A 372 -2.60 9.24 7.18
CA THR A 372 -3.33 10.16 6.29
C THR A 372 -4.79 10.10 6.67
N LEU A 373 -5.32 11.23 7.11
CA LEU A 373 -6.71 11.36 7.51
C LEU A 373 -7.49 12.11 6.44
N TRP A 374 -8.72 11.69 6.19
CA TRP A 374 -9.67 12.32 5.30
C TRP A 374 -10.78 12.98 6.12
N GLY A 375 -11.04 14.24 5.84
CA GLY A 375 -12.06 15.03 6.50
C GLY A 375 -12.20 16.38 5.81
N ASP A 376 -13.39 16.97 5.90
CA ASP A 376 -13.63 18.34 5.40
C ASP A 376 -13.18 18.61 3.95
N GLY A 377 -13.42 17.63 3.08
CA GLY A 377 -13.14 17.71 1.64
C GLY A 377 -11.67 17.53 1.23
N GLY A 378 -10.75 17.24 2.16
CA GLY A 378 -9.32 17.11 1.87
C GLY A 378 -8.60 16.05 2.71
N PHE A 379 -7.29 15.95 2.48
CA PHE A 379 -6.40 15.03 3.17
C PHE A 379 -5.35 15.77 4.00
N LEU A 380 -5.18 15.33 5.25
CA LEU A 380 -4.07 15.73 6.11
C LEU A 380 -3.23 14.51 6.46
N LYS A 381 -1.95 14.54 6.08
CA LYS A 381 -0.99 13.46 6.31
C LYS A 381 -0.06 13.83 7.47
N PHE A 382 -0.30 13.21 8.61
CA PHE A 382 0.41 13.49 9.85
C PHE A 382 1.64 12.61 10.02
N SER A 383 2.61 13.07 10.80
CA SER A 383 3.56 12.17 11.44
C SER A 383 2.85 11.28 12.46
N LEU A 384 3.26 10.03 12.50
CA LEU A 384 2.79 9.04 13.46
C LEU A 384 3.95 8.12 13.84
N ASN A 385 4.51 8.29 15.04
CA ASN A 385 5.66 7.53 15.55
C ASN A 385 5.27 6.09 15.93
N VAL A 386 4.68 5.37 14.98
CA VAL A 386 4.29 3.97 15.06
C VAL A 386 4.90 3.26 13.87
N ARG A 387 5.55 2.12 14.13
CA ARG A 387 6.04 1.26 13.04
C ARG A 387 4.85 0.57 12.37
N ILE A 388 4.68 0.81 11.08
CA ILE A 388 3.69 0.17 10.20
C ILE A 388 4.47 -0.50 9.08
N THR A 389 4.25 -1.80 8.89
CA THR A 389 5.09 -2.66 8.05
C THR A 389 6.56 -2.58 8.45
N ASN A 390 7.44 -2.13 7.56
CA ASN A 390 8.88 -1.99 7.81
C ASN A 390 9.27 -0.58 8.26
N CYS A 391 8.40 0.42 8.10
CA CYS A 391 8.74 1.83 8.29
C CYS A 391 8.17 2.41 9.60
N LEU A 392 8.97 3.23 10.27
CA LEU A 392 8.45 4.19 11.24
C LEU A 392 7.73 5.30 10.48
N ARG A 393 6.44 5.52 10.74
CA ARG A 393 5.60 6.43 9.94
C ARG A 393 5.69 7.89 10.38
N LYS A 394 6.91 8.40 10.57
CA LYS A 394 7.16 9.83 10.74
C LYS A 394 7.35 10.51 9.39
N ASN A 395 7.07 11.81 9.31
CA ASN A 395 7.46 12.65 8.19
C ASN A 395 8.80 13.28 8.58
N ALA A 396 9.89 12.84 7.96
CA ALA A 396 11.20 13.45 8.18
C ALA A 396 11.19 14.90 7.67
N SER A 397 12.04 15.77 8.23
CA SER A 397 12.04 17.20 7.86
C SER A 397 12.26 17.39 6.35
N TYR A 398 13.13 16.58 5.74
CA TYR A 398 13.38 16.61 4.30
C TYR A 398 12.21 16.09 3.45
N GLU A 399 11.35 15.22 4.00
CA GLU A 399 10.15 14.71 3.32
C GLU A 399 9.06 15.79 3.26
N LEU A 400 8.93 16.60 4.32
CA LEU A 400 8.01 17.73 4.38
C LEU A 400 8.32 18.75 3.27
N SER A 401 9.56 19.26 3.24
CA SER A 401 10.01 20.20 2.20
C SER A 401 10.03 19.55 0.81
N GLY A 402 10.46 18.28 0.72
CA GLY A 402 10.54 17.54 -0.54
C GLY A 402 9.18 17.42 -1.24
N ALA A 403 8.10 17.14 -0.51
CA ALA A 403 6.76 17.03 -1.08
C ALA A 403 6.28 18.35 -1.73
N VAL A 404 6.50 19.49 -1.06
CA VAL A 404 6.13 20.81 -1.56
C VAL A 404 7.03 21.22 -2.74
N ALA A 405 8.34 20.92 -2.67
CA ALA A 405 9.29 21.16 -3.75
C ALA A 405 8.93 20.39 -5.02
N LEU A 406 8.54 19.11 -4.88
CA LEU A 406 8.06 18.29 -6.00
C LEU A 406 6.78 18.85 -6.60
N THR A 407 5.80 19.23 -5.76
CA THR A 407 4.55 19.86 -6.23
C THR A 407 4.84 21.13 -7.05
N ARG A 408 5.72 21.99 -6.55
CA ARG A 408 6.09 23.25 -7.22
C ARG A 408 6.81 23.01 -8.55
N SER A 409 7.77 22.07 -8.55
CA SER A 409 8.72 21.91 -9.66
C SER A 409 8.21 20.98 -10.76
N LEU A 410 7.34 20.04 -10.42
CA LEU A 410 6.77 19.06 -11.36
C LEU A 410 5.36 19.42 -11.84
N GLY A 411 4.80 20.57 -11.43
CA GLY A 411 3.45 20.99 -11.83
C GLY A 411 3.23 20.91 -13.34
N GLY A 412 4.12 21.51 -14.13
CA GLY A 412 4.05 21.46 -15.60
C GLY A 412 4.23 20.04 -16.19
N VAL A 413 5.02 19.17 -15.54
CA VAL A 413 5.14 17.76 -15.95
C VAL A 413 3.83 17.03 -15.71
N PHE A 414 3.22 17.18 -14.54
CA PHE A 414 1.95 16.55 -14.22
C PHE A 414 0.81 17.08 -15.08
N ASP A 415 0.79 18.38 -15.39
CA ASP A 415 -0.19 18.98 -16.30
C ASP A 415 -0.03 18.43 -17.73
N GLY A 416 1.21 18.31 -18.23
CA GLY A 416 1.50 17.72 -19.53
C GLY A 416 1.10 16.25 -19.62
N LEU A 417 1.39 15.46 -18.58
CA LEU A 417 0.97 14.06 -18.47
C LEU A 417 -0.56 13.94 -18.43
N ALA A 418 -1.26 14.79 -17.67
CA ALA A 418 -2.72 14.80 -17.62
C ALA A 418 -3.34 15.22 -18.95
N ALA A 419 -2.72 16.15 -19.69
CA ALA A 419 -3.18 16.52 -21.03
C ALA A 419 -3.03 15.37 -22.04
N ARG A 420 -1.90 14.64 -22.00
CA ARG A 420 -1.65 13.47 -22.86
C ARG A 420 -2.49 12.25 -22.46
N TYR A 421 -2.71 12.07 -21.17
CA TYR A 421 -3.43 10.95 -20.57
C TYR A 421 -4.58 11.48 -19.69
N PRO A 422 -5.70 11.95 -20.27
CA PRO A 422 -6.76 12.64 -19.53
C PRO A 422 -7.45 11.78 -18.47
N GLY A 423 -7.24 10.46 -18.49
CA GLY A 423 -7.71 9.53 -17.48
C GLY A 423 -6.78 9.37 -16.28
N ALA A 424 -5.66 10.09 -16.22
CA ALA A 424 -4.67 9.99 -15.16
C ALA A 424 -4.39 11.36 -14.54
N ALA A 425 -4.30 11.41 -13.21
CA ALA A 425 -3.93 12.61 -12.48
C ALA A 425 -3.17 12.27 -11.19
N VAL A 426 -2.54 13.28 -10.58
CA VAL A 426 -1.78 13.15 -9.32
C VAL A 426 -2.42 14.05 -8.27
N LEU A 427 -2.69 13.51 -7.08
CA LEU A 427 -3.05 14.30 -5.90
C LEU A 427 -1.79 14.98 -5.36
N ARG A 428 -1.69 16.31 -5.55
CA ARG A 428 -0.48 17.06 -5.16
C ARG A 428 -0.43 17.30 -3.65
N GLU A 429 0.74 17.70 -3.18
CA GLU A 429 1.03 17.97 -1.78
C GLU A 429 1.51 19.42 -1.62
N PRO A 430 0.58 20.40 -1.74
CA PRO A 430 0.93 21.80 -1.97
C PRO A 430 1.49 22.51 -0.74
N ALA A 431 1.37 21.95 0.46
CA ALA A 431 1.83 22.61 1.67
C ALA A 431 2.17 21.62 2.79
N TYR A 432 2.98 22.08 3.72
CA TYR A 432 3.08 21.47 5.04
C TYR A 432 3.15 22.54 6.14
N ARG A 433 2.88 22.11 7.38
CA ARG A 433 3.17 22.89 8.59
C ARG A 433 3.71 21.96 9.68
N SER A 434 4.56 22.49 10.55
CA SER A 434 5.11 21.80 11.71
C SER A 434 5.55 22.75 12.82
N LEU A 435 5.98 22.19 13.95
CA LEU A 435 6.46 22.88 15.15
C LEU A 435 8.00 22.97 15.16
N ALA A 436 8.54 24.18 15.08
CA ALA A 436 9.97 24.47 15.01
C ALA A 436 10.47 25.16 16.29
N LEU A 437 10.33 24.49 17.44
CA LEU A 437 10.88 25.00 18.70
C LEU A 437 12.40 24.86 18.72
N PRO A 438 13.16 25.85 19.22
CA PRO A 438 14.62 25.75 19.31
C PRO A 438 15.02 24.63 20.28
N GLY A 439 15.95 23.79 19.85
CA GLY A 439 16.66 22.80 20.65
C GLY A 439 17.95 23.39 21.27
N PRO A 440 18.76 22.55 21.94
CA PRO A 440 19.94 23.00 22.68
C PRO A 440 21.03 23.68 21.84
N ASP A 441 21.12 23.35 20.56
CA ASP A 441 22.08 23.93 19.60
C ASP A 441 21.51 25.15 18.85
N GLY A 442 20.32 25.63 19.24
CA GLY A 442 19.60 26.73 18.59
C GLY A 442 18.89 26.34 17.28
N ARG A 443 19.08 25.11 16.77
CA ARG A 443 18.33 24.60 15.63
C ARG A 443 16.99 24.02 16.11
N PRO A 444 15.98 23.88 15.23
CA PRO A 444 14.72 23.26 15.63
C PRO A 444 14.90 21.86 16.23
N ASP A 445 14.23 21.59 17.36
CA ASP A 445 14.15 20.26 17.96
C ASP A 445 13.56 19.30 16.92
N ARG A 446 14.41 18.38 16.46
CA ARG A 446 14.06 17.48 15.38
C ARG A 446 12.91 16.53 15.74
N SER A 447 12.81 16.13 17.00
CA SER A 447 11.73 15.24 17.46
C SER A 447 10.37 15.92 17.35
N LEU A 448 10.30 17.21 17.71
CA LEU A 448 9.07 18.00 17.61
C LEU A 448 8.78 18.43 16.17
N LEU A 449 9.81 18.83 15.41
CA LEU A 449 9.67 19.21 14.00
C LEU A 449 9.21 18.04 13.13
N GLU A 450 9.82 16.86 13.27
CA GLU A 450 9.35 15.68 12.56
C GLU A 450 8.06 15.15 13.19
N GLY A 451 7.90 15.26 14.50
CA GLY A 451 6.77 14.70 15.24
C GLY A 451 5.43 15.39 15.01
N PHE A 452 5.42 16.69 14.72
CA PHE A 452 4.21 17.47 14.45
C PHE A 452 4.00 17.82 12.98
N GLY A 453 4.85 17.30 12.09
CA GLY A 453 4.72 17.57 10.65
C GLY A 453 3.38 17.08 10.09
N VAL A 454 2.65 17.98 9.45
CA VAL A 454 1.43 17.69 8.69
C VAL A 454 1.57 18.18 7.26
N ILE A 455 1.40 17.28 6.30
CA ILE A 455 1.36 17.57 4.86
C ILE A 455 -0.10 17.70 4.44
N VAL A 456 -0.42 18.76 3.71
CA VAL A 456 -1.69 18.92 3.00
C VAL A 456 -1.60 18.16 1.70
N ARG A 457 -2.61 17.33 1.42
CA ARG A 457 -2.79 16.72 0.10
C ARG A 457 -4.13 17.15 -0.49
N GLU A 458 -4.12 17.44 -1.78
CA GLU A 458 -5.31 17.84 -2.53
C GLU A 458 -6.45 16.83 -2.36
N GLY A 459 -7.67 17.36 -2.23
CA GLY A 459 -8.89 16.56 -2.28
C GLY A 459 -9.22 16.12 -3.70
N PHE A 460 -10.46 15.68 -3.90
CA PHE A 460 -10.91 15.17 -5.19
C PHE A 460 -11.57 16.21 -6.09
N ASP A 461 -11.96 17.35 -5.52
CA ASP A 461 -12.66 18.40 -6.26
C ASP A 461 -11.76 18.95 -7.39
N GLY A 462 -12.32 19.07 -8.60
CA GLY A 462 -11.58 19.49 -9.80
C GLY A 462 -10.69 18.40 -10.43
N LEU A 463 -10.45 17.27 -9.75
CA LEU A 463 -9.64 16.16 -10.26
C LEU A 463 -10.48 14.95 -10.68
N LEU A 464 -11.52 14.60 -9.92
CA LEU A 464 -12.43 13.53 -10.30
C LEU A 464 -13.39 13.99 -11.40
N ARG A 465 -13.55 13.14 -12.41
CA ARG A 465 -14.60 13.34 -13.43
C ARG A 465 -16.00 13.17 -12.81
N PRO A 466 -17.02 13.87 -13.32
CA PRO A 466 -18.39 13.71 -12.83
C PRO A 466 -18.86 12.25 -12.90
N GLY A 467 -19.51 11.77 -11.83
CA GLY A 467 -20.03 10.41 -11.73
C GLY A 467 -18.98 9.32 -11.42
N VAL A 468 -17.70 9.68 -11.30
CA VAL A 468 -16.63 8.73 -10.99
C VAL A 468 -16.49 8.53 -9.48
N THR A 469 -16.36 7.26 -9.07
CA THR A 469 -16.06 6.88 -7.69
C THR A 469 -14.62 6.40 -7.58
N PRO A 470 -13.75 7.04 -6.76
CA PRO A 470 -12.41 6.53 -6.53
C PRO A 470 -12.43 5.38 -5.53
N LEU A 471 -11.80 4.27 -5.87
CA LEU A 471 -11.61 3.11 -5.00
C LEU A 471 -10.12 2.86 -4.82
N LEU A 472 -9.69 2.52 -3.61
CA LEU A 472 -8.31 2.12 -3.36
C LEU A 472 -7.95 0.89 -4.20
N ALA A 473 -6.89 0.94 -5.03
CA ALA A 473 -6.49 -0.20 -5.86
C ALA A 473 -6.16 -1.43 -5.00
N ALA A 474 -5.54 -1.24 -3.84
CA ALA A 474 -5.30 -2.33 -2.89
C ALA A 474 -6.57 -3.04 -2.43
N ALA A 475 -7.69 -2.32 -2.29
CA ALA A 475 -8.96 -2.92 -1.91
C ALA A 475 -9.58 -3.72 -3.07
N VAL A 476 -9.36 -3.28 -4.31
CA VAL A 476 -9.77 -4.02 -5.51
C VAL A 476 -8.92 -5.28 -5.69
N ALA A 477 -7.63 -5.21 -5.38
CA ALA A 477 -6.69 -6.33 -5.37
C ALA A 477 -6.84 -7.28 -4.17
N ASP A 478 -7.73 -6.97 -3.21
CA ASP A 478 -8.03 -7.90 -2.13
C ASP A 478 -8.77 -9.11 -2.71
N PRO A 479 -8.24 -10.35 -2.57
CA PRO A 479 -8.89 -11.55 -3.12
C PRO A 479 -10.25 -11.82 -2.47
N TYR A 480 -10.49 -11.26 -1.28
CA TYR A 480 -11.75 -11.35 -0.57
C TYR A 480 -12.58 -10.11 -0.88
N ALA A 481 -13.60 -10.27 -1.73
CA ALA A 481 -14.50 -9.19 -2.08
C ALA A 481 -15.11 -8.55 -0.84
N THR A 482 -15.18 -7.23 -0.83
CA THR A 482 -15.88 -6.47 0.20
C THR A 482 -16.83 -5.50 -0.47
N GLY A 483 -17.94 -5.15 0.20
CA GLY A 483 -18.95 -4.19 -0.28
C GLY A 483 -18.46 -3.04 -1.19
N PRO A 484 -17.46 -2.22 -0.81
CA PRO A 484 -17.04 -1.09 -1.65
C PRO A 484 -16.51 -1.49 -3.03
N THR A 485 -15.98 -2.70 -3.20
CA THR A 485 -15.40 -3.19 -4.46
C THR A 485 -16.34 -4.13 -5.23
N LEU A 486 -17.54 -4.39 -4.72
CA LEU A 486 -18.50 -5.30 -5.33
C LEU A 486 -18.87 -4.91 -6.79
N PRO A 487 -19.15 -3.64 -7.12
CA PRO A 487 -19.37 -3.27 -8.52
C PRO A 487 -18.20 -3.56 -9.47
N VAL A 488 -16.94 -3.42 -9.02
CA VAL A 488 -15.77 -3.82 -9.82
C VAL A 488 -15.75 -5.34 -10.03
N ARG A 489 -15.98 -6.08 -8.94
CA ARG A 489 -16.09 -7.54 -8.90
C ARG A 489 -17.21 -8.08 -9.79
N THR A 490 -18.32 -7.36 -9.89
CA THR A 490 -19.42 -7.66 -10.79
C THR A 490 -19.03 -7.33 -12.22
N ALA A 491 -18.56 -6.11 -12.50
CA ALA A 491 -18.20 -5.66 -13.84
C ALA A 491 -17.22 -6.61 -14.54
N ALA A 492 -16.11 -6.90 -13.87
CA ALA A 492 -15.03 -7.74 -14.38
C ALA A 492 -15.35 -9.25 -14.32
N GLY A 493 -16.34 -9.65 -13.53
CA GLY A 493 -16.64 -11.07 -13.27
C GLY A 493 -17.77 -11.67 -14.09
N ARG A 494 -18.43 -10.89 -14.95
CA ARG A 494 -19.60 -11.35 -15.73
C ARG A 494 -19.24 -12.44 -16.74
N SER A 495 -18.04 -12.39 -17.30
CA SER A 495 -17.55 -13.33 -18.29
C SER A 495 -16.03 -13.16 -18.46
N PRO A 496 -15.34 -14.14 -19.05
CA PRO A 496 -13.93 -13.99 -19.42
C PRO A 496 -13.64 -12.75 -20.27
N ALA A 497 -14.53 -12.43 -21.23
CA ALA A 497 -14.40 -11.22 -22.06
C ALA A 497 -14.56 -9.93 -21.25
N ALA A 498 -15.46 -9.90 -20.26
CA ALA A 498 -15.62 -8.74 -19.39
C ALA A 498 -14.41 -8.53 -18.47
N ALA A 499 -13.75 -9.61 -18.03
CA ALA A 499 -12.52 -9.54 -17.26
C ALA A 499 -11.39 -8.91 -18.10
N LEU A 500 -11.22 -9.34 -19.35
CA LEU A 500 -10.23 -8.80 -20.27
C LEU A 500 -10.51 -7.34 -20.65
N ASP A 501 -11.77 -6.95 -20.90
CA ASP A 501 -12.14 -5.55 -21.16
C ASP A 501 -11.82 -4.66 -19.94
N TRP A 502 -12.25 -5.08 -18.74
CA TRP A 502 -11.95 -4.35 -17.51
C TRP A 502 -10.43 -4.18 -17.31
N TRP A 503 -9.68 -5.26 -17.52
CA TRP A 503 -8.23 -5.30 -17.40
C TRP A 503 -7.53 -4.36 -18.39
N GLY A 504 -7.86 -4.47 -19.67
CA GLY A 504 -7.28 -3.63 -20.72
C GLY A 504 -7.56 -2.14 -20.50
N ARG A 505 -8.73 -1.78 -19.96
CA ARG A 505 -9.03 -0.39 -19.57
C ARG A 505 -8.16 0.08 -18.41
N TYR A 506 -8.04 -0.73 -17.36
CA TYR A 506 -7.21 -0.38 -16.21
C TYR A 506 -5.73 -0.20 -16.60
N LEU A 507 -5.19 -1.12 -17.41
CA LEU A 507 -3.81 -1.06 -17.88
C LEU A 507 -3.52 0.20 -18.68
N ARG A 508 -4.40 0.59 -19.61
CA ARG A 508 -4.22 1.81 -20.43
C ARG A 508 -4.33 3.11 -19.62
N LEU A 509 -5.04 3.08 -18.50
CA LEU A 509 -5.06 4.20 -17.56
C LEU A 509 -3.78 4.25 -16.72
N LEU A 510 -3.22 3.09 -16.35
CA LEU A 510 -2.12 2.97 -15.39
C LEU A 510 -0.73 3.03 -16.03
N LEU A 511 -0.44 2.16 -17.01
CA LEU A 511 0.92 1.93 -17.52
C LEU A 511 1.49 3.15 -18.26
N PRO A 512 0.82 3.72 -19.30
CA PRO A 512 1.42 4.78 -20.10
C PRO A 512 1.84 6.04 -19.32
N PRO A 513 1.02 6.63 -18.42
CA PRO A 513 1.43 7.85 -17.71
C PRO A 513 2.60 7.61 -16.75
N VAL A 514 2.67 6.44 -16.11
CA VAL A 514 3.80 6.10 -15.23
C VAL A 514 5.08 5.91 -16.03
N LEU A 515 5.00 5.22 -17.17
CA LEU A 515 6.15 4.98 -18.02
C LEU A 515 6.66 6.28 -18.65
N SER A 516 5.79 7.15 -19.18
CA SER A 516 6.18 8.49 -19.68
C SER A 516 6.80 9.34 -18.56
N ALA A 517 6.25 9.31 -17.34
CA ALA A 517 6.84 10.03 -16.20
C ALA A 517 8.31 9.62 -15.99
N PHE A 518 8.63 8.33 -16.09
CA PHE A 518 10.00 7.84 -15.95
C PHE A 518 10.86 8.11 -17.19
N THR A 519 10.46 7.64 -18.37
CA THR A 519 11.30 7.60 -19.57
C THR A 519 11.48 8.96 -20.23
N GLU A 520 10.44 9.81 -20.21
CA GLU A 520 10.44 11.12 -20.86
C GLU A 520 10.85 12.21 -19.87
N HIS A 521 10.36 12.14 -18.62
CA HIS A 521 10.53 13.20 -17.63
C HIS A 521 11.50 12.89 -16.49
N GLY A 522 12.04 11.67 -16.38
CA GLY A 522 12.95 11.30 -15.29
C GLY A 522 12.32 11.38 -13.89
N VAL A 523 10.99 11.24 -13.81
CA VAL A 523 10.21 11.21 -12.57
C VAL A 523 9.91 9.77 -12.20
N VAL A 524 10.40 9.35 -11.04
CA VAL A 524 10.24 7.99 -10.50
C VAL A 524 9.03 7.98 -9.58
N LEU A 525 7.87 7.64 -10.13
CA LEU A 525 6.64 7.44 -9.34
C LEU A 525 6.67 6.10 -8.60
N GLU A 526 5.86 6.00 -7.53
CA GLU A 526 5.69 4.77 -6.73
C GLU A 526 4.25 4.24 -6.80
N PRO A 527 3.79 3.73 -7.95
CA PRO A 527 2.38 3.36 -8.19
C PRO A 527 1.99 2.00 -7.58
N HIS A 528 2.50 1.68 -6.39
CA HIS A 528 2.07 0.49 -5.67
C HIS A 528 0.59 0.59 -5.29
N LEU A 529 -0.07 -0.53 -4.98
CA LEU A 529 -1.54 -0.57 -4.82
C LEU A 529 -2.14 0.48 -3.86
N GLN A 530 -1.40 0.85 -2.80
CA GLN A 530 -1.89 1.85 -1.84
C GLN A 530 -1.77 3.30 -2.33
N ASN A 531 -0.98 3.57 -3.38
CA ASN A 531 -0.75 4.89 -3.96
C ASN A 531 -1.52 5.11 -5.27
N VAL A 532 -2.39 4.16 -5.65
CA VAL A 532 -3.26 4.24 -6.81
C VAL A 532 -4.72 4.16 -6.37
N LEU A 533 -5.52 5.11 -6.82
CA LEU A 533 -6.98 5.05 -6.73
C LEU A 533 -7.56 4.79 -8.12
N ILE A 534 -8.40 3.77 -8.23
CA ILE A 534 -9.11 3.41 -9.46
C ILE A 534 -10.45 4.17 -9.46
N GLY A 535 -10.58 5.15 -10.33
CA GLY A 535 -11.83 5.84 -10.59
C GLY A 535 -12.72 4.99 -11.48
N VAL A 536 -13.85 4.54 -10.94
CA VAL A 536 -14.83 3.71 -11.66
C VAL A 536 -16.12 4.47 -11.95
N ASP A 537 -16.76 4.14 -13.07
CA ASP A 537 -18.10 4.63 -13.40
C ASP A 537 -19.20 3.89 -12.62
N GLY A 538 -20.46 4.20 -12.92
CA GLY A 538 -21.63 3.59 -12.28
C GLY A 538 -21.73 2.07 -12.46
N ASP A 539 -21.13 1.54 -13.53
CA ASP A 539 -21.11 0.11 -13.85
C ASP A 539 -19.90 -0.61 -13.24
N GLY A 540 -18.96 0.12 -12.62
CA GLY A 540 -17.75 -0.43 -12.03
C GLY A 540 -16.58 -0.60 -13.01
N LEU A 541 -16.67 -0.01 -14.22
CA LEU A 541 -15.58 -0.02 -15.20
C LEU A 541 -14.57 1.08 -14.87
N PRO A 542 -13.26 0.85 -15.07
CA PRO A 542 -12.24 1.83 -14.76
C PRO A 542 -12.22 2.89 -15.87
N VAL A 543 -12.32 4.15 -15.46
CA VAL A 543 -12.37 5.33 -16.35
C VAL A 543 -11.36 6.41 -15.97
N GLN A 544 -10.74 6.28 -14.80
CA GLN A 544 -9.71 7.19 -14.31
C GLN A 544 -8.75 6.47 -13.34
N VAL A 545 -7.50 6.93 -13.22
CA VAL A 545 -6.59 6.60 -12.14
C VAL A 545 -6.03 7.86 -11.50
N LEU A 546 -5.94 7.87 -10.17
CA LEU A 546 -5.30 8.93 -9.41
C LEU A 546 -4.08 8.37 -8.68
N PHE A 547 -2.93 9.00 -8.88
CA PHE A 547 -1.72 8.73 -8.13
C PHE A 547 -1.64 9.64 -6.90
N ARG A 548 -1.02 9.17 -5.82
CA ARG A 548 -0.80 9.96 -4.60
C ARG A 548 0.54 9.63 -3.97
N ASP A 549 0.88 10.40 -2.93
CA ASP A 549 2.06 10.23 -2.08
C ASP A 549 3.37 10.71 -2.72
N LEU A 550 3.53 12.04 -2.83
CA LEU A 550 4.70 12.65 -3.44
C LEU A 550 5.98 12.46 -2.61
N GLU A 551 5.89 12.24 -1.29
CA GLU A 551 7.02 11.81 -0.44
C GLU A 551 7.79 10.62 -1.05
N GLY A 552 7.07 9.67 -1.65
CA GLY A 552 7.65 8.48 -2.28
C GLY A 552 8.37 8.76 -3.59
N THR A 553 8.03 9.86 -4.28
CA THR A 553 8.55 10.21 -5.61
C THR A 553 10.03 10.56 -5.56
N LYS A 554 10.76 10.15 -6.61
CA LYS A 554 12.20 10.43 -6.79
C LYS A 554 12.46 11.01 -8.17
N LEU A 555 13.64 11.58 -8.35
CA LEU A 555 14.09 12.22 -9.58
C LEU A 555 15.37 11.56 -10.06
N LEU A 556 15.46 11.29 -11.36
CA LEU A 556 16.71 10.85 -11.98
C LEU A 556 17.74 11.99 -11.91
N ALA A 557 18.85 11.75 -11.21
CA ALA A 557 19.80 12.79 -10.83
C ALA A 557 20.46 13.48 -12.04
N ASP A 558 20.69 12.72 -13.12
CA ASP A 558 21.25 13.20 -14.38
C ASP A 558 20.28 14.09 -15.15
N ARG A 559 18.96 13.87 -14.99
CA ARG A 559 17.89 14.60 -15.69
C ARG A 559 17.42 15.84 -14.94
N HIS A 560 17.60 15.87 -13.62
CA HIS A 560 17.13 16.93 -12.72
C HIS A 560 18.26 17.63 -11.96
N ARG A 561 19.46 17.71 -12.55
CA ARG A 561 20.66 18.27 -11.91
C ARG A 561 20.43 19.68 -11.34
N ASP A 562 19.86 20.57 -12.14
CA ASP A 562 19.69 21.98 -11.75
C ASP A 562 18.66 22.13 -10.64
N LEU A 563 17.55 21.38 -10.73
CA LEU A 563 16.54 21.33 -9.68
C LEU A 563 17.12 20.80 -8.36
N LEU A 564 17.86 19.69 -8.41
CA LEU A 564 18.48 19.10 -7.23
C LEU A 564 19.55 20.01 -6.62
N ALA A 565 20.33 20.73 -7.44
CA ALA A 565 21.34 21.68 -6.99
C ALA A 565 20.73 22.93 -6.31
N ALA A 566 19.49 23.29 -6.67
CA ALA A 566 18.77 24.41 -6.06
C ALA A 566 18.12 24.07 -4.70
N LEU A 567 18.02 22.78 -4.36
CA LEU A 567 17.44 22.32 -3.09
C LEU A 567 18.51 22.17 -2.00
N PRO A 568 18.13 22.30 -0.70
CA PRO A 568 19.03 21.96 0.39
C PRO A 568 19.56 20.52 0.25
N PRO A 569 20.85 20.24 0.53
CA PRO A 569 21.44 18.91 0.34
C PRO A 569 20.68 17.78 1.04
N GLU A 570 20.13 18.04 2.22
CA GLU A 570 19.32 17.11 3.00
C GLU A 570 17.97 16.75 2.34
N VAL A 571 17.47 17.62 1.45
CA VAL A 571 16.27 17.38 0.62
C VAL A 571 16.66 16.75 -0.72
N ALA A 572 17.69 17.29 -1.37
CA ALA A 572 18.15 16.83 -2.68
C ALA A 572 18.62 15.37 -2.67
N GLY A 573 19.42 14.98 -1.67
CA GLY A 573 19.99 13.64 -1.57
C GLY A 573 18.93 12.52 -1.56
N PRO A 574 17.93 12.55 -0.66
CA PRO A 574 16.85 11.57 -0.62
C PRO A 574 15.88 11.60 -1.82
N LEU A 575 15.88 12.67 -2.62
CA LEU A 575 15.10 12.79 -3.86
C LEU A 575 15.83 12.21 -5.08
N ALA A 576 17.16 12.22 -5.07
CA ALA A 576 17.99 11.83 -6.21
C ALA A 576 18.19 10.31 -6.31
N TYR A 577 17.79 9.73 -7.44
CA TYR A 577 18.03 8.33 -7.80
C TYR A 577 18.89 8.25 -9.05
N ASP A 578 19.69 7.19 -9.16
CA ASP A 578 20.19 6.75 -10.46
C ASP A 578 19.10 6.01 -11.24
N GLU A 579 19.32 5.88 -12.54
CA GLU A 579 18.36 5.29 -13.46
C GLU A 579 18.05 3.81 -13.13
N PRO A 580 19.03 2.91 -12.88
CA PRO A 580 18.75 1.52 -12.53
C PRO A 580 17.91 1.37 -11.24
N ARG A 581 18.23 2.12 -10.19
CA ARG A 581 17.47 2.09 -8.93
C ARG A 581 16.07 2.66 -9.11
N GLY A 582 15.94 3.72 -9.91
CA GLY A 582 14.65 4.30 -10.28
C GLY A 582 13.79 3.28 -11.02
N TRP A 583 14.36 2.62 -12.03
CA TRP A 583 13.67 1.63 -12.84
C TRP A 583 13.20 0.44 -12.01
N ASP A 584 14.06 -0.11 -11.15
CA ASP A 584 13.69 -1.21 -10.26
C ASP A 584 12.47 -0.87 -9.40
N ARG A 585 12.43 0.36 -8.87
CA ARG A 585 11.30 0.83 -8.05
C ARG A 585 10.02 0.97 -8.88
N VAL A 586 10.10 1.58 -10.05
CA VAL A 586 8.94 1.72 -10.95
C VAL A 586 8.39 0.35 -11.31
N VAL A 587 9.22 -0.56 -11.81
CA VAL A 587 8.78 -1.89 -12.26
C VAL A 587 8.22 -2.72 -11.12
N TYR A 588 8.85 -2.71 -9.95
CA TYR A 588 8.31 -3.40 -8.78
C TYR A 588 6.93 -2.88 -8.42
N CYS A 589 6.78 -1.55 -8.31
CA CYS A 589 5.52 -0.96 -7.89
C CYS A 589 4.42 -1.14 -8.93
N LEU A 590 4.76 -0.95 -10.21
CA LEU A 590 3.83 -0.97 -11.32
C LEU A 590 3.40 -2.39 -11.72
N LEU A 591 4.36 -3.30 -11.92
CA LEU A 591 4.07 -4.63 -12.45
C LEU A 591 3.89 -5.70 -11.37
N VAL A 592 4.75 -5.69 -10.34
CA VAL A 592 4.75 -6.78 -9.33
C VAL A 592 3.83 -6.49 -8.16
N ASN A 593 3.82 -5.26 -7.66
CA ASN A 593 2.97 -4.86 -6.52
C ASN A 593 1.55 -4.55 -6.97
N ASN A 594 1.38 -3.91 -8.13
CA ASN A 594 0.08 -3.45 -8.60
C ASN A 594 -0.54 -4.37 -9.65
N ALA A 595 -0.01 -4.40 -10.88
CA ALA A 595 -0.65 -5.13 -11.98
C ALA A 595 -0.83 -6.62 -11.67
N ALA A 596 0.21 -7.31 -11.20
CA ALA A 596 0.14 -8.73 -10.85
C ALA A 596 -0.91 -9.04 -9.79
N GLU A 597 -1.07 -8.18 -8.78
CA GLU A 597 -2.02 -8.42 -7.69
C GLU A 597 -3.48 -8.24 -8.14
N ILE A 598 -3.75 -7.27 -9.03
CA ILE A 598 -5.07 -7.09 -9.65
C ILE A 598 -5.35 -8.23 -10.63
N LEU A 599 -4.37 -8.60 -11.45
CA LEU A 599 -4.43 -9.74 -12.36
C LEU A 599 -4.78 -11.03 -11.61
N ALA A 600 -4.13 -11.29 -10.48
CA ALA A 600 -4.40 -12.46 -9.63
C ALA A 600 -5.87 -12.52 -9.17
N VAL A 601 -6.50 -11.37 -8.88
CA VAL A 601 -7.92 -11.30 -8.52
C VAL A 601 -8.84 -11.61 -9.70
N LEU A 602 -8.48 -11.17 -10.91
CA LEU A 602 -9.23 -11.52 -12.12
C LEU A 602 -9.08 -13.01 -12.43
N ALA A 603 -7.87 -13.55 -12.30
CA ALA A 603 -7.57 -14.96 -12.47
C ALA A 603 -8.23 -15.84 -11.39
N ASP A 604 -8.44 -15.35 -10.17
CA ASP A 604 -9.21 -16.08 -9.14
C ASP A 604 -10.66 -16.38 -9.58
N ARG A 605 -11.24 -15.54 -10.44
CA ARG A 605 -12.58 -15.75 -11.04
C ARG A 605 -12.52 -16.53 -12.35
N HIS A 606 -11.44 -16.35 -13.11
CA HIS A 606 -11.23 -16.99 -14.41
C HIS A 606 -9.77 -17.51 -14.53
N PRO A 607 -9.45 -18.67 -13.92
CA PRO A 607 -8.06 -19.14 -13.82
C PRO A 607 -7.34 -19.31 -15.15
N ASP A 608 -8.07 -19.74 -16.18
CA ASP A 608 -7.54 -19.97 -17.53
C ASP A 608 -7.10 -18.68 -18.25
N LEU A 609 -7.41 -17.50 -17.69
CA LEU A 609 -7.05 -16.21 -18.28
C LEU A 609 -5.69 -15.68 -17.85
N GLU A 610 -4.98 -16.30 -16.91
CA GLU A 610 -3.73 -15.73 -16.39
C GLU A 610 -2.72 -15.38 -17.49
N ALA A 611 -2.51 -16.29 -18.46
CA ALA A 611 -1.65 -16.03 -19.61
C ALA A 611 -2.19 -14.89 -20.49
N ALA A 612 -3.49 -14.88 -20.80
CA ALA A 612 -4.12 -13.82 -21.60
C ALA A 612 -4.01 -12.44 -20.92
N LEU A 613 -4.17 -12.38 -19.59
CA LEU A 613 -4.03 -11.15 -18.82
C LEU A 613 -2.58 -10.61 -18.86
N TRP A 614 -1.57 -11.49 -18.80
CA TRP A 614 -0.16 -11.08 -18.99
C TRP A 614 0.15 -10.67 -20.43
N ALA A 615 -0.48 -11.32 -21.41
CA ALA A 615 -0.38 -10.91 -22.82
C ALA A 615 -0.89 -9.48 -23.02
N GLU A 616 -2.02 -9.10 -22.41
CA GLU A 616 -2.52 -7.72 -22.45
C GLU A 616 -1.55 -6.72 -21.80
N VAL A 617 -0.85 -7.09 -20.72
CA VAL A 617 0.23 -6.24 -20.16
C VAL A 617 1.31 -6.01 -21.21
N ARG A 618 1.75 -7.09 -21.86
CA ARG A 618 2.78 -7.04 -22.90
C ARG A 618 2.34 -6.17 -24.08
N ASP A 619 1.07 -6.27 -24.49
CA ASP A 619 0.55 -5.52 -25.63
C ASP A 619 0.44 -4.02 -25.31
N VAL A 620 -0.01 -3.64 -24.12
CA VAL A 620 0.02 -2.22 -23.71
C VAL A 620 1.45 -1.68 -23.60
N LEU A 621 2.42 -2.50 -23.14
CA LEU A 621 3.84 -2.12 -23.14
C LEU A 621 4.39 -1.92 -24.56
N ARG A 622 3.98 -2.76 -25.53
CA ARG A 622 4.35 -2.61 -26.94
C ARG A 622 3.71 -1.36 -27.57
N GLU A 623 2.42 -1.13 -27.32
CA GLU A 623 1.72 0.09 -27.74
C GLU A 623 2.45 1.33 -27.24
N PHE A 624 2.85 1.33 -25.96
CA PHE A 624 3.65 2.41 -25.38
C PHE A 624 5.01 2.56 -26.06
N ALA A 625 5.78 1.48 -26.18
CA ALA A 625 7.14 1.51 -26.74
C ALA A 625 7.15 2.00 -28.19
N ALA A 626 6.16 1.62 -29.00
CA ALA A 626 6.03 2.06 -30.38
C ALA A 626 5.81 3.58 -30.54
N GLY A 627 5.22 4.24 -29.52
CA GLY A 627 4.97 5.68 -29.51
C GLY A 627 5.92 6.50 -28.62
N ALA A 628 6.88 5.85 -27.96
CA ALA A 628 7.80 6.50 -27.04
C ALA A 628 9.09 6.93 -27.73
N GLU A 629 9.59 8.13 -27.43
CA GLU A 629 10.88 8.60 -27.94
C GLU A 629 12.07 7.83 -27.34
N ARG A 630 11.90 7.28 -26.13
CA ARG A 630 12.95 6.59 -25.36
C ARG A 630 12.44 5.30 -24.71
N PRO A 631 12.13 4.25 -25.49
CA PRO A 631 11.55 3.03 -24.96
C PRO A 631 12.55 2.13 -24.22
N GLY A 632 13.86 2.33 -24.34
CA GLY A 632 14.90 1.31 -24.07
C GLY A 632 14.68 0.37 -22.88
N ARG A 633 14.34 0.87 -21.69
CA ARG A 633 14.07 0.01 -20.51
C ARG A 633 12.78 -0.82 -20.63
N VAL A 634 11.77 -0.31 -21.32
CA VAL A 634 10.56 -1.03 -21.69
C VAL A 634 10.88 -2.14 -22.69
N ASP A 635 11.78 -1.89 -23.66
CA ASP A 635 12.21 -2.93 -24.60
C ASP A 635 12.92 -4.10 -23.88
N GLU A 636 13.75 -3.81 -22.87
CA GLU A 636 14.36 -4.83 -22.01
C GLU A 636 13.30 -5.69 -21.30
N LEU A 637 12.24 -5.07 -20.76
CA LEU A 637 11.12 -5.82 -20.16
C LEU A 637 10.41 -6.72 -21.17
N LEU A 638 10.13 -6.18 -22.36
CA LEU A 638 9.49 -6.91 -23.47
C LEU A 638 10.36 -8.07 -23.99
N ALA A 639 11.69 -7.96 -23.85
CA ALA A 639 12.67 -8.99 -24.14
C ALA A 639 12.80 -10.04 -23.01
N GLY A 640 12.06 -9.88 -21.90
CA GLY A 640 12.03 -10.86 -20.82
C GLY A 640 12.93 -10.56 -19.63
N ALA A 641 13.38 -9.31 -19.46
CA ALA A 641 14.17 -8.93 -18.29
C ALA A 641 13.44 -9.33 -16.98
N PRO A 642 14.14 -9.91 -15.98
CA PRO A 642 13.55 -10.32 -14.71
C PRO A 642 12.90 -9.17 -13.95
N LEU A 643 11.75 -9.45 -13.33
CA LEU A 643 11.01 -8.43 -12.57
C LEU A 643 11.58 -8.29 -11.15
N PRO A 644 11.90 -7.06 -10.69
CA PRO A 644 12.28 -6.82 -9.31
C PRO A 644 11.09 -7.01 -8.36
N ALA A 645 11.29 -7.78 -7.29
CA ALA A 645 10.33 -7.94 -6.21
C ALA A 645 10.98 -7.65 -4.85
N LYS A 646 10.39 -6.71 -4.10
CA LYS A 646 10.96 -6.26 -2.82
C LYS A 646 11.00 -7.40 -1.79
N ALA A 647 12.13 -7.57 -1.12
CA ALA A 647 12.37 -8.63 -0.14
C ALA A 647 11.90 -8.24 1.28
N ASN A 648 10.59 -8.12 1.47
CA ASN A 648 10.01 -7.62 2.73
C ASN A 648 10.30 -8.50 3.95
N LEU A 649 10.33 -9.83 3.81
CA LEU A 649 10.67 -10.75 4.89
C LEU A 649 12.15 -10.64 5.26
N LEU A 650 13.05 -10.66 4.29
CA LEU A 650 14.48 -10.59 4.55
C LEU A 650 14.89 -9.24 5.15
N THR A 651 14.38 -8.13 4.61
CA THR A 651 14.60 -6.79 5.19
C THR A 651 14.12 -6.72 6.63
N ARG A 652 12.92 -7.24 6.91
CA ARG A 652 12.38 -7.25 8.27
C ARG A 652 13.19 -8.13 9.21
N TRP A 653 13.64 -9.28 8.73
CA TRP A 653 14.46 -10.22 9.50
C TRP A 653 15.79 -9.59 9.90
N ALA A 654 16.49 -8.99 8.94
CA ALA A 654 17.77 -8.30 9.16
C ALA A 654 17.65 -7.03 10.01
N ARG A 655 16.45 -6.44 10.08
CA ARG A 655 16.14 -5.13 10.70
C ARG A 655 16.77 -3.96 9.93
N ASP A 656 16.94 -4.14 8.62
CA ASP A 656 17.48 -3.11 7.76
C ASP A 656 16.47 -1.97 7.57
N PRO A 657 16.94 -0.73 7.37
CA PRO A 657 16.09 0.35 6.92
C PRO A 657 15.38 -0.01 5.61
N ASP A 658 14.08 0.27 5.50
CA ASP A 658 13.29 -0.09 4.31
C ASP A 658 13.81 0.54 3.00
N ARG A 659 14.50 1.68 3.09
CA ARG A 659 15.18 2.35 1.96
C ARG A 659 16.37 1.58 1.39
N GLU A 660 16.88 0.62 2.15
CA GLU A 660 17.98 -0.31 1.82
C GLU A 660 17.44 -1.70 1.46
N ALA A 661 16.12 -1.88 1.41
CA ALA A 661 15.50 -3.14 1.02
C ALA A 661 15.96 -3.56 -0.38
N GLY A 662 16.51 -4.77 -0.48
CA GLY A 662 16.90 -5.37 -1.75
C GLY A 662 15.70 -5.89 -2.55
N TYR A 663 15.97 -6.16 -3.83
CA TYR A 663 15.05 -6.84 -4.73
C TYR A 663 15.52 -8.27 -5.00
N VAL A 664 14.60 -9.23 -4.92
CA VAL A 664 14.77 -10.53 -5.59
C VAL A 664 14.31 -10.40 -7.04
N ARG A 665 14.93 -11.16 -7.96
CA ARG A 665 14.60 -11.13 -9.38
C ARG A 665 13.67 -12.30 -9.71
N LEU A 666 12.44 -11.98 -10.11
CA LEU A 666 11.45 -12.96 -10.52
C LEU A 666 11.55 -13.21 -12.04
N PRO A 667 11.33 -14.45 -12.51
CA PRO A 667 11.19 -14.73 -13.94
C PRO A 667 10.10 -13.86 -14.57
N SER A 668 10.34 -13.38 -15.79
CA SER A 668 9.39 -12.52 -16.48
C SER A 668 8.24 -13.34 -17.10
N PRO A 669 6.97 -12.99 -16.84
CA PRO A 669 5.81 -13.58 -17.51
C PRO A 669 5.55 -12.93 -18.89
N LEU A 670 6.37 -11.97 -19.32
CA LEU A 670 6.18 -11.19 -20.54
C LEU A 670 6.81 -11.85 -21.78
N THR A 671 7.56 -12.94 -21.64
CA THR A 671 8.18 -13.63 -22.77
C THR A 671 7.16 -14.45 -23.55
N ALA A 672 7.40 -14.62 -24.85
CA ALA A 672 6.51 -15.34 -25.74
C ALA A 672 6.40 -16.85 -25.41
N ASP A 673 7.35 -17.40 -24.67
CA ASP A 673 7.44 -18.83 -24.38
C ASP A 673 6.62 -19.25 -23.15
N VAL A 674 6.30 -18.32 -22.24
CA VAL A 674 5.51 -18.58 -21.01
C VAL A 674 4.00 -18.53 -21.29
N LEU A 675 3.58 -17.80 -22.32
CA LEU A 675 2.16 -17.56 -22.64
C LEU A 675 1.43 -18.75 -23.32
N PRO A 676 2.10 -19.64 -24.09
CA PRO A 676 1.50 -20.86 -24.66
C PRO A 676 1.67 -22.13 -23.80
N GLU A 677 2.61 -22.17 -22.85
CA GLU A 677 2.81 -23.35 -21.98
C GLU A 677 1.82 -23.41 -20.81
N ALA A 678 1.25 -22.26 -20.39
CA ALA A 678 0.21 -22.21 -19.34
C ALA A 678 -1.17 -22.73 -19.79
N THR A 679 -1.33 -23.10 -21.06
CA THR A 679 -2.57 -23.65 -21.65
C THR A 679 -2.50 -25.14 -21.99
N ARG A 680 -1.44 -25.86 -21.57
CA ARG A 680 -1.29 -27.31 -21.78
C ARG A 680 -1.32 -28.13 -20.51
#